data_AF-A0A2N1VPS7-F1
#
_entry.id   AF-A0A2N1VPS7-F1
#
_cell.length_a   1.000
_cell.length_b   1.000
_cell.length_c   1.000
_cell.angle_alpha   90.00
_cell.angle_beta   90.00
_cell.angle_gamma   90.00
#
_symmetry.space_group_name_H-M   'P 1'
#
loop_
_entity.id
_entity.type
_entity.pdbx_description
1 polymer ?
#
loop_
_entity_poly.entity_id
_entity_poly.type
_entity_poly.pdbx_seq_one_letter_code
_entity_poly.pdbx_strand_id
1 'polypeptide(L)'
;MKILRRFTKEGTSPFDMFTYTKRASVLRNPDGSLVFEMNDIEVPSQWSQLATDILAQKYFRKTGVPQLDMDGKPLLDAKGVAVLGPEKSVKQVVHRLAGAWRHWGEKYKYFDSEKDARIFYDEIAFMLLKQMCAPNSPQWFNTGLNFAYDITGSKQGHYYIEPETGQLTESTDAYTRPQPHACFIQSIDDDLLGEGGIFDLATREARIFKYGSGTGTNFSNLRGGGEKLSGGGYSSGLMSFLKIFDRAAGAIKSGGTTRRAAKMVIVDIDHPDIEEFIEWKAKEEEKVAALVAGSRINAQFMQAIMEEAITNGADINTNKVLRDLIQKTLNRGTPLNHIQRVLDLVNQGFTSLDFPVFDTHYEGEGYITVSGQNSNNSVRVTNQFMYAVDNDEMWELKWRAKNDTAKVVRARDLWDKINLSAWKSADPGLQFDTTINEWHTCPNSGRINASNPCSEYMFLDDTACNLASLNLMKFYDEETSTFKIEDFRHGVRLWTIVLEISVLMAQFPSARIAELSYKFRTLGLGYANLGTLLMVNGIPYDSPESLSWAGAITAILTGQSYATSAEMAKELGAFPGFEENRDAMLRVIRNHRRAAYNAPPAEFEDLTVRPMGINPKYCPAELVEAAKLSWDEALEIGSNFGFRNAQVSVIAPTGTIGLVMDCDTTGIEPDFAIIKYKKLAGGGYFKIVNQSVRKALAKLGYSEQQIEDIEKYSKGSGTLLGCPAINKKSLKEKGFTDEKIEVVEKQLDNVFDIKFALNKWALGEDFLQKIGITKDEYDDAGFDLLKRIGFTESEIDAANDYVCGTMMIEGAPHLKNEHLPIFDTANKCGKKGTRYIDYMAHIRIMAAAQPFISGAISKTVNMPAHATVGQISEVHVKSWRMMLKAIAIYRDGSKLSQPLNSSNYKGLDEVVTLGDEYTLDETKGPKEVQEIIADSQRYKLVRHKLPKKRDGHIREAVVGGHKVFLRTGEYEDGKIGELFIDMYKEGASFRGLLNSFAILASKALQYGVPLDDLVDTFTFTRFEPAGIVEGHEAIKNSTSILDYVFRSLGYDYLGRNDFVHVKAIDEVPEPNGGNKNLPLESKSNPTEDIIEAKPEIATNNTDPSPEMSDIAVGVSGNTISNGNGSMLKMKVATVSEAQSFGYTGEHCSNCGSMRVKRNGSCTVCEDCGSTSGCS
;
A
#
# COMPACT_ATOMS: atom_id res chain seq x y z
N MET A 1 -2.90 34.85 19.72
CA MET A 1 -4.18 34.25 20.16
C MET A 1 -4.21 34.01 21.64
N LYS A 2 -5.25 34.49 22.32
CA LYS A 2 -5.58 34.14 23.70
C LYS A 2 -6.14 32.71 23.78
N ILE A 3 -5.73 31.92 24.77
CA ILE A 3 -6.17 30.54 24.95
C ILE A 3 -6.88 30.39 26.30
N LEU A 4 -8.14 29.96 26.26
CA LEU A 4 -8.91 29.67 27.46
C LEU A 4 -8.51 28.29 28.01
N ARG A 5 -8.25 28.20 29.33
CA ARG A 5 -8.06 26.92 30.02
C ARG A 5 -9.43 26.32 30.33
N ARG A 6 -9.69 25.08 29.89
CA ARG A 6 -11.00 24.42 30.04
C ARG A 6 -10.90 23.01 30.59
N PHE A 7 -10.06 22.16 30.00
CA PHE A 7 -9.93 20.76 30.39
C PHE A 7 -8.89 20.54 31.49
N THR A 8 -7.96 21.48 31.65
CA THR A 8 -6.83 21.36 32.57
C THR A 8 -6.91 22.35 33.73
N LYS A 9 -6.05 22.17 34.75
CA LYS A 9 -5.97 23.05 35.93
C LYS A 9 -4.63 23.76 35.97
N GLU A 10 -4.63 25.04 36.33
CA GLU A 10 -3.40 25.82 36.49
C GLU A 10 -2.50 25.21 37.58
N GLY A 11 -1.19 25.18 37.34
CA GLY A 11 -0.21 24.59 38.25
C GLY A 11 -0.18 23.05 38.30
N THR A 12 -1.07 22.35 37.58
CA THR A 12 -1.08 20.88 37.51
C THR A 12 -0.63 20.42 36.12
N SER A 13 0.34 19.52 36.03
CA SER A 13 0.74 18.92 34.75
C SER A 13 -0.40 18.08 34.18
N PRO A 14 -0.73 18.17 32.87
CA PRO A 14 -1.76 17.34 32.26
C PRO A 14 -1.43 15.84 32.38
N PHE A 15 -0.15 15.47 32.47
CA PHE A 15 0.26 14.08 32.65
C PHE A 15 -0.12 13.53 34.02
N ASP A 16 -0.13 14.37 35.06
CA ASP A 16 -0.43 13.95 36.44
C ASP A 16 -1.95 13.82 36.69
N MET A 17 -2.77 14.24 35.73
CA MET A 17 -4.24 14.10 35.78
C MET A 17 -4.72 12.69 35.41
N PHE A 18 -3.81 11.77 35.07
CA PHE A 18 -4.12 10.40 34.67
C PHE A 18 -3.31 9.39 35.50
N THR A 19 -3.92 8.22 35.74
CA THR A 19 -3.21 7.04 36.25
C THR A 19 -2.69 6.23 35.06
N TYR A 20 -1.50 5.66 35.18
CA TYR A 20 -0.85 4.88 34.12
C TYR A 20 -0.66 3.43 34.51
N THR A 21 -0.63 2.56 33.51
CA THR A 21 -0.30 1.13 33.63
C THR A 21 0.76 0.75 32.61
N LYS A 22 1.55 -0.27 32.93
CA LYS A 22 2.47 -0.91 31.99
C LYS A 22 1.81 -2.13 31.38
N ARG A 23 1.92 -2.29 30.06
CA ARG A 23 1.36 -3.41 29.30
C ARG A 23 2.37 -3.97 28.30
N ALA A 24 2.13 -5.18 27.84
CA ALA A 24 2.87 -5.79 26.74
C ALA A 24 2.02 -5.73 25.46
N SER A 25 2.67 -5.56 24.31
CA SER A 25 2.10 -5.73 22.98
C SER A 25 2.82 -6.87 22.30
N VAL A 26 2.11 -7.97 22.04
CA VAL A 26 2.65 -9.16 21.37
C VAL A 26 1.81 -9.46 20.14
N LEU A 27 2.46 -9.54 18.99
CA LEU A 27 1.85 -9.96 17.73
C LEU A 27 2.46 -11.29 17.32
N ARG A 28 1.59 -12.28 17.07
CA ARG A 28 1.96 -13.61 16.57
C ARG A 28 1.30 -13.88 15.23
N ASN A 29 1.98 -14.63 14.39
CA ASN A 29 1.42 -15.21 13.17
C ASN A 29 0.43 -16.35 13.54
N PRO A 30 -0.42 -16.80 12.60
CA PRO A 30 -1.30 -17.95 12.80
C PRO A 30 -0.57 -19.24 13.23
N ASP A 31 0.68 -19.41 12.79
CA ASP A 31 1.57 -20.52 13.16
C ASP A 31 2.17 -20.39 14.58
N GLY A 32 1.88 -19.29 15.29
CA GLY A 32 2.36 -18.99 16.63
C GLY A 32 3.72 -18.27 16.69
N SER A 33 4.41 -18.08 15.56
CA SER A 33 5.69 -17.37 15.48
C SER A 33 5.54 -15.88 15.83
N LEU A 34 6.58 -15.30 16.44
CA LEU A 34 6.54 -13.94 16.97
C LEU A 34 6.88 -12.92 15.88
N VAL A 35 5.94 -12.02 15.57
CA VAL A 35 6.11 -10.95 14.58
C VAL A 35 6.65 -9.68 15.23
N PHE A 36 6.12 -9.34 16.40
CA PHE A 36 6.49 -8.15 17.15
C PHE A 36 6.24 -8.38 18.63
N GLU A 37 7.18 -7.97 19.48
CA GLU A 37 7.00 -7.94 20.92
C GLU A 37 7.58 -6.65 21.49
N MET A 38 6.83 -6.02 22.37
CA MET A 38 7.29 -4.91 23.15
C MET A 38 6.65 -4.94 24.54
N ASN A 39 7.51 -4.94 25.55
CA ASN A 39 7.12 -5.02 26.95
C ASN A 39 7.25 -3.65 27.63
N ASP A 40 6.62 -3.51 28.80
CA ASP A 40 6.67 -2.31 29.64
C ASP A 40 6.18 -1.00 28.98
N ILE A 41 5.18 -1.09 28.11
CA ILE A 41 4.57 0.06 27.44
C ILE A 41 3.71 0.84 28.44
N GLU A 42 4.06 2.10 28.71
CA GLU A 42 3.31 2.98 29.63
C GLU A 42 2.20 3.74 28.90
N VAL A 43 0.95 3.51 29.30
CA VAL A 43 -0.26 4.18 28.81
C VAL A 43 -1.24 4.49 29.95
N PRO A 44 -2.12 5.50 29.83
CA PRO A 44 -3.20 5.73 30.78
C PRO A 44 -4.03 4.47 30.98
N SER A 45 -4.40 4.16 32.23
CA SER A 45 -5.10 2.92 32.60
C SER A 45 -6.40 2.70 31.83
N GLN A 46 -7.03 3.80 31.41
CA GLN A 46 -8.30 3.82 30.67
C GLN A 46 -8.17 3.43 29.18
N TRP A 47 -6.98 3.44 28.59
CA TRP A 47 -6.79 3.03 27.19
C TRP A 47 -7.05 1.53 27.07
N SER A 48 -7.61 1.08 25.95
CA SER A 48 -7.78 -0.36 25.69
C SER A 48 -6.44 -1.05 25.35
N GLN A 49 -6.41 -2.39 25.41
CA GLN A 49 -5.25 -3.15 24.92
C GLN A 49 -5.04 -2.90 23.42
N LEU A 50 -6.12 -2.84 22.63
CA LEU A 50 -6.06 -2.55 21.19
C LEU A 50 -5.42 -1.19 20.90
N ALA A 51 -5.82 -0.12 21.60
CA ALA A 51 -5.20 1.19 21.44
C ALA A 51 -3.70 1.15 21.81
N THR A 52 -3.35 0.37 22.84
CA THR A 52 -1.96 0.16 23.27
C THR A 52 -1.14 -0.54 22.18
N ASP A 53 -1.67 -1.62 21.61
CA ASP A 53 -1.02 -2.38 20.54
C ASP A 53 -0.83 -1.53 19.29
N ILE A 54 -1.83 -0.75 18.88
CA ILE A 54 -1.73 0.16 17.73
C ILE A 54 -0.68 1.23 17.98
N LEU A 55 -0.67 1.86 19.16
CA LEU A 55 0.35 2.84 19.55
C LEU A 55 1.75 2.22 19.47
N ALA A 56 1.96 1.09 20.13
CA ALA A 56 3.25 0.43 20.22
C ALA A 56 3.75 -0.08 18.87
N GLN A 57 2.88 -0.71 18.07
CA GLN A 57 3.26 -1.29 16.78
C GLN A 57 3.51 -0.22 15.73
N LYS A 58 2.63 0.78 15.62
CA LYS A 58 2.63 1.73 14.50
C LYS A 58 3.25 3.09 14.82
N TYR A 59 3.00 3.65 16.01
CA TYR A 59 3.28 5.06 16.28
C TYR A 59 4.51 5.30 17.15
N PHE A 60 4.92 4.32 17.95
CA PHE A 60 6.20 4.41 18.65
C PHE A 60 7.37 4.41 17.67
N ARG A 61 8.20 5.44 17.79
CA ARG A 61 9.51 5.49 17.17
C ARG A 61 10.33 4.33 17.69
N LYS A 62 10.85 3.50 16.78
CA LYS A 62 11.54 2.25 17.13
C LYS A 62 13.01 2.42 17.50
N THR A 63 13.65 3.50 17.08
CA THR A 63 15.07 3.76 17.32
C THR A 63 15.40 5.25 17.26
N GLY A 64 16.54 5.63 17.83
CA GLY A 64 17.04 7.00 17.87
C GLY A 64 16.53 7.82 19.05
N VAL A 65 15.78 7.21 19.98
CA VAL A 65 15.22 7.90 21.15
C VAL A 65 16.17 7.70 22.33
N PRO A 66 16.70 8.78 22.94
CA PRO A 66 17.52 8.67 24.14
C PRO A 66 16.81 7.92 25.25
N GLN A 67 17.44 6.89 25.80
CA GLN A 67 16.93 6.12 26.93
C GLN A 67 17.30 6.85 28.23
N LEU A 68 16.35 6.97 29.15
CA LEU A 68 16.53 7.70 30.40
C LEU A 68 16.63 6.73 31.60
N ASP A 69 17.35 7.13 32.63
CA ASP A 69 17.37 6.48 33.94
C ASP A 69 16.12 6.84 34.76
N MET A 70 16.03 6.32 35.99
CA MET A 70 14.88 6.56 36.89
C MET A 70 14.77 8.02 37.34
N ASP A 71 15.85 8.79 37.25
CA ASP A 71 15.91 10.22 37.58
C ASP A 71 15.68 11.11 36.33
N GLY A 72 15.39 10.51 35.18
CA GLY A 72 15.13 11.20 33.91
C GLY A 72 16.39 11.67 33.18
N LYS A 73 17.59 11.22 33.56
CA LYS A 73 18.84 11.56 32.86
C LYS A 73 19.14 10.56 31.75
N PRO A 74 19.77 10.98 30.64
CA PRO A 74 20.18 10.06 29.58
C PRO A 74 21.12 8.97 30.10
N LEU A 75 20.75 7.71 29.87
CA LEU A 75 21.64 6.57 30.07
C LEU A 75 22.81 6.71 29.11
N LEU A 76 24.03 6.67 29.62
CA LEU A 76 25.24 6.74 28.80
C LEU A 76 25.86 5.35 28.67
N ASP A 77 26.39 5.03 27.50
CA ASP A 77 27.17 3.82 27.26
C ASP A 77 28.58 3.95 27.86
N ALA A 78 29.38 2.88 27.74
CA ALA A 78 30.75 2.86 28.26
C ALA A 78 31.69 3.93 27.66
N LYS A 79 31.27 4.62 26.59
CA LYS A 79 32.02 5.70 25.92
C LYS A 79 31.44 7.09 26.24
N GLY A 80 30.44 7.18 27.12
CA GLY A 80 29.78 8.44 27.48
C GLY A 80 28.76 8.93 26.47
N VAL A 81 28.32 8.08 25.53
CA VAL A 81 27.32 8.41 24.50
C VAL A 81 25.93 7.96 24.95
N ALA A 82 24.89 8.77 24.71
CA ALA A 82 23.52 8.40 25.08
C ALA A 82 23.10 7.07 24.42
N VAL A 83 22.59 6.15 25.24
CA VAL A 83 21.99 4.90 24.80
C VAL A 83 20.68 5.23 24.09
N LEU A 84 20.55 4.79 22.83
CA LEU A 84 19.37 5.04 22.02
C LEU A 84 18.49 3.78 21.95
N GLY A 85 17.18 3.98 21.84
CA GLY A 85 16.20 2.90 21.77
C GLY A 85 14.83 3.37 21.26
N PRO A 86 13.76 2.61 21.52
CA PRO A 86 12.40 2.99 21.13
C PRO A 86 11.76 3.96 22.15
N GLU A 87 10.69 4.63 21.72
CA GLU A 87 9.67 5.20 22.63
C GLU A 87 9.02 4.05 23.41
N LYS A 88 8.79 4.24 24.72
CA LYS A 88 8.18 3.24 25.63
C LYS A 88 6.94 3.77 26.36
N SER A 89 6.65 5.06 26.25
CA SER A 89 5.53 5.70 26.94
C SER A 89 4.76 6.62 26.00
N VAL A 90 3.44 6.63 26.13
CA VAL A 90 2.61 7.61 25.42
C VAL A 90 2.95 9.05 25.82
N LYS A 91 3.50 9.28 27.02
CA LYS A 91 3.93 10.62 27.47
C LYS A 91 4.98 11.20 26.53
N GLN A 92 5.90 10.36 26.03
CA GLN A 92 6.93 10.75 25.07
C GLN A 92 6.31 11.20 23.75
N VAL A 93 5.35 10.43 23.23
CA VAL A 93 4.63 10.74 21.99
C VAL A 93 3.83 12.03 22.13
N VAL A 94 3.04 12.17 23.21
CA VAL A 94 2.24 13.37 23.48
C VAL A 94 3.13 14.60 23.63
N HIS A 95 4.24 14.47 24.36
CA HIS A 95 5.18 15.58 24.54
C HIS A 95 5.79 16.03 23.22
N ARG A 96 6.26 15.12 22.35
CA ARG A 96 6.85 15.55 21.08
C ARG A 96 5.82 16.19 20.15
N LEU A 97 4.56 15.73 20.15
CA LEU A 97 3.50 16.30 19.33
C LEU A 97 3.09 17.69 19.85
N ALA A 98 2.55 17.73 21.07
CA ALA A 98 2.05 18.97 21.68
C ALA A 98 3.16 20.01 21.88
N GLY A 99 4.37 19.54 22.25
CA GLY A 99 5.55 20.39 22.43
C GLY A 99 6.03 20.99 21.12
N ALA A 100 6.09 20.22 20.03
CA ALA A 100 6.46 20.76 18.72
C ALA A 100 5.45 21.80 18.23
N TRP A 101 4.14 21.54 18.32
CA TRP A 101 3.14 22.53 17.91
C TRP A 101 3.23 23.80 18.76
N ARG A 102 3.40 23.68 20.08
CA ARG A 102 3.64 24.84 20.94
C ARG A 102 4.88 25.61 20.49
N HIS A 103 6.01 24.93 20.29
CA HIS A 103 7.28 25.55 19.93
C HIS A 103 7.18 26.35 18.62
N TRP A 104 6.58 25.76 17.58
CA TRP A 104 6.36 26.45 16.30
C TRP A 104 5.36 27.60 16.44
N GLY A 105 4.29 27.43 17.24
CA GLY A 105 3.34 28.50 17.52
C GLY A 105 3.97 29.68 18.26
N GLU A 106 4.83 29.44 19.25
CA GLU A 106 5.58 30.48 19.96
C GLU A 106 6.55 31.20 19.02
N LYS A 107 7.33 30.45 18.25
CA LYS A 107 8.33 30.99 17.30
C LYS A 107 7.71 31.99 16.33
N TYR A 108 6.50 31.70 15.83
CA TYR A 108 5.81 32.55 14.84
C TYR A 108 4.58 33.29 15.42
N LYS A 109 4.57 33.54 16.74
CA LYS A 109 3.64 34.46 17.42
C LYS A 109 2.14 34.10 17.27
N TYR A 110 1.79 32.82 17.27
CA TYR A 110 0.40 32.38 17.32
C TYR A 110 -0.25 32.61 18.69
N PHE A 111 0.52 32.82 19.75
CA PHE A 111 0.02 33.01 21.12
C PHE A 111 0.29 34.45 21.59
N ASP A 112 -0.68 35.04 22.32
CA ASP A 112 -0.54 36.42 22.84
C ASP A 112 0.51 36.51 23.95
N SER A 113 0.72 35.41 24.67
CA SER A 113 1.68 35.32 25.77
C SER A 113 2.24 33.90 25.93
N GLU A 114 3.35 33.78 26.66
CA GLU A 114 3.88 32.46 27.09
C GLU A 114 2.87 31.67 27.94
N LYS A 115 2.01 32.38 28.70
CA LYS A 115 0.93 31.74 29.48
C LYS A 115 -0.07 31.06 28.54
N ASP A 116 -0.46 31.72 27.46
CA ASP A 116 -1.37 31.15 26.45
C ASP A 116 -0.74 29.95 25.75
N ALA A 117 0.54 30.02 25.39
CA ALA A 117 1.28 28.91 24.80
C ALA A 117 1.36 27.70 25.75
N ARG A 118 1.54 27.94 27.06
CA ARG A 118 1.52 26.89 28.07
C ARG A 118 0.13 26.27 28.24
N ILE A 119 -0.93 27.08 28.27
CA ILE A 119 -2.31 26.59 28.32
C ILE A 119 -2.60 25.73 27.09
N PHE A 120 -2.21 26.18 25.89
CA PHE A 120 -2.35 25.40 24.66
C PHE A 120 -1.70 24.02 24.77
N TYR A 121 -0.44 23.96 25.24
CA TYR A 121 0.25 22.69 25.45
C TYR A 121 -0.49 21.79 26.45
N ASP A 122 -0.92 22.35 27.59
CA ASP A 122 -1.60 21.58 28.62
C ASP A 122 -2.92 20.99 28.10
N GLU A 123 -3.74 21.80 27.44
CA GLU A 123 -5.04 21.40 26.87
C GLU A 123 -4.87 20.35 25.77
N ILE A 124 -3.94 20.53 24.82
CA ILE A 124 -3.70 19.55 23.76
C ILE A 124 -3.17 18.24 24.32
N ALA A 125 -2.23 18.28 25.28
CA ALA A 125 -1.71 17.08 25.92
C ALA A 125 -2.82 16.31 26.63
N PHE A 126 -3.70 17.01 27.35
CA PHE A 126 -4.88 16.41 27.98
C PHE A 126 -5.81 15.76 26.95
N MET A 127 -6.13 16.46 25.86
CA MET A 127 -7.01 15.94 24.80
C MET A 127 -6.46 14.68 24.15
N LEU A 128 -5.14 14.60 23.91
CA LEU A 128 -4.49 13.41 23.38
C LEU A 128 -4.53 12.24 24.38
N LEU A 129 -4.20 12.47 25.64
CA LEU A 129 -4.23 11.44 26.70
C LEU A 129 -5.64 10.92 26.99
N LYS A 130 -6.65 11.79 26.88
CA LYS A 130 -8.07 11.44 27.04
C LYS A 130 -8.70 10.86 25.77
N GLN A 131 -7.93 10.73 24.68
CA GLN A 131 -8.40 10.25 23.36
C GLN A 131 -9.59 11.07 22.82
N MET A 132 -9.58 12.40 23.04
CA MET A 132 -10.61 13.32 22.56
C MET A 132 -10.43 13.68 21.08
N CYS A 133 -9.21 13.59 20.57
CA CYS A 133 -8.89 13.84 19.18
C CYS A 133 -7.57 13.14 18.84
N ALA A 134 -7.41 12.77 17.57
CA ALA A 134 -6.16 12.27 17.04
C ALA A 134 -5.84 12.92 15.69
N PRO A 135 -4.58 13.34 15.44
CA PRO A 135 -4.15 13.80 14.13
C PRO A 135 -3.95 12.61 13.17
N ASN A 136 -3.84 12.88 11.88
CA ASN A 136 -3.52 11.88 10.87
C ASN A 136 -2.18 11.16 11.13
N SER A 137 -2.06 9.91 10.67
CA SER A 137 -0.90 9.06 10.96
C SER A 137 0.48 9.69 10.65
N PRO A 138 0.70 10.41 9.53
CA PRO A 138 1.96 11.13 9.31
C PRO A 138 2.40 12.09 10.45
N GLN A 139 1.47 12.72 11.17
CA GLN A 139 1.81 13.53 12.34
C GLN A 139 2.41 12.65 13.44
N TRP A 140 1.79 11.51 13.72
CA TRP A 140 2.35 10.54 14.65
C TRP A 140 3.71 10.04 14.20
N PHE A 141 3.98 9.87 12.91
CA PHE A 141 5.30 9.36 12.48
C PHE A 141 6.41 10.40 12.55
N ASN A 142 6.11 11.65 12.17
CA ASN A 142 7.14 12.61 11.79
C ASN A 142 7.22 13.84 12.71
N THR A 143 6.13 14.23 13.36
CA THR A 143 6.06 15.51 14.09
C THR A 143 6.84 15.46 15.40
N GLY A 144 7.71 16.45 15.60
CA GLY A 144 8.44 16.65 16.85
C GLY A 144 9.62 15.71 17.09
N LEU A 145 10.02 14.88 16.11
CA LEU A 145 11.20 14.03 16.26
C LEU A 145 12.48 14.83 16.49
N ASN A 146 12.68 15.93 15.75
CA ASN A 146 13.80 16.84 15.98
C ASN A 146 13.62 17.61 17.29
N PHE A 147 12.44 18.20 17.53
CA PHE A 147 12.14 18.96 18.74
C PHE A 147 12.39 18.19 20.05
N ALA A 148 11.99 16.91 20.11
CA ALA A 148 12.07 16.12 21.34
C ALA A 148 13.36 15.31 21.48
N TYR A 149 13.98 14.91 20.36
CA TYR A 149 15.06 13.93 20.35
C TYR A 149 16.28 14.32 19.50
N ASP A 150 16.31 15.53 18.93
CA ASP A 150 17.35 16.01 18.01
C ASP A 150 17.59 15.11 16.79
N ILE A 151 16.58 14.30 16.40
CA ILE A 151 16.67 13.41 15.24
C ILE A 151 16.69 14.26 13.96
N THR A 152 17.69 14.00 13.11
CA THR A 152 17.87 14.58 11.77
C THR A 152 18.02 13.46 10.73
N GLY A 153 18.19 13.80 9.45
CA GLY A 153 18.38 12.82 8.38
C GLY A 153 19.01 13.43 7.13
N SER A 154 19.32 12.60 6.12
CA SER A 154 19.81 13.13 4.85
C SER A 154 18.74 13.94 4.13
N LYS A 155 19.13 15.00 3.40
CA LYS A 155 18.21 15.77 2.56
C LYS A 155 17.55 14.87 1.50
N GLN A 156 16.25 15.11 1.24
CA GLN A 156 15.42 14.26 0.37
C GLN A 156 14.67 15.07 -0.71
N GLY A 157 15.22 16.23 -1.13
CA GLY A 157 14.60 17.08 -2.16
C GLY A 157 13.23 17.61 -1.77
N HIS A 158 13.09 18.05 -0.52
CA HIS A 158 11.87 18.66 0.00
C HIS A 158 12.05 20.18 0.11
N TYR A 159 10.94 20.91 0.11
CA TYR A 159 10.89 22.36 0.10
C TYR A 159 9.92 22.89 1.15
N TYR A 160 10.12 24.14 1.55
CA TYR A 160 9.20 24.88 2.41
C TYR A 160 9.25 26.38 2.09
N ILE A 161 8.23 27.13 2.53
CA ILE A 161 8.27 28.60 2.53
C ILE A 161 8.76 29.06 3.91
N GLU A 162 9.81 29.87 3.95
CA GLU A 162 10.23 30.50 5.20
C GLU A 162 9.21 31.58 5.59
N PRO A 163 8.46 31.43 6.70
CA PRO A 163 7.30 32.28 6.95
C PRO A 163 7.62 33.77 7.19
N GLU A 164 8.84 34.10 7.62
CA GLU A 164 9.24 35.51 7.82
C GLU A 164 9.56 36.23 6.51
N THR A 165 10.18 35.54 5.55
CA THR A 165 10.63 36.14 4.28
C THR A 165 9.70 35.85 3.12
N GLY A 166 8.85 34.82 3.23
CA GLY A 166 8.02 34.31 2.14
C GLY A 166 8.82 33.58 1.05
N GLN A 167 10.10 33.29 1.27
CA GLN A 167 10.96 32.68 0.26
C GLN A 167 10.86 31.15 0.25
N LEU A 168 10.76 30.59 -0.95
CA LEU A 168 10.88 29.15 -1.18
C LEU A 168 12.32 28.68 -0.91
N THR A 169 12.46 27.68 -0.06
CA THR A 169 13.75 27.17 0.42
C THR A 169 13.77 25.64 0.36
N GLU A 170 14.91 25.06 -0.03
CA GLU A 170 15.15 23.60 0.05
C GLU A 170 15.46 23.21 1.50
N SER A 171 14.86 22.11 1.96
CA SER A 171 15.11 21.57 3.30
C SER A 171 16.53 21.02 3.43
N THR A 172 17.18 21.36 4.54
CA THR A 172 18.54 20.91 4.88
C THR A 172 18.60 19.43 5.28
N ASP A 173 17.51 18.88 5.82
CA ASP A 173 17.43 17.52 6.33
C ASP A 173 15.97 17.01 6.36
N ALA A 174 15.79 15.74 6.76
CA ALA A 174 14.51 15.04 6.72
C ALA A 174 13.55 15.31 7.89
N TYR A 175 13.98 15.88 9.02
CA TYR A 175 13.17 15.89 10.25
C TYR A 175 13.15 17.22 11.03
N THR A 176 14.05 18.16 10.78
CA THR A 176 13.99 19.51 11.39
C THR A 176 12.68 20.22 11.03
N ARG A 177 12.20 20.04 9.80
CA ARG A 177 10.80 20.31 9.41
C ARG A 177 10.11 18.97 9.15
N PRO A 178 8.99 18.64 9.80
CA PRO A 178 8.31 17.36 9.57
C PRO A 178 7.53 17.36 8.23
N GLN A 179 7.14 16.18 7.75
CA GLN A 179 6.04 16.01 6.78
C GLN A 179 4.77 15.56 7.53
N PRO A 180 3.91 16.49 8.00
CA PRO A 180 2.73 16.16 8.79
C PRO A 180 1.47 15.90 7.95
N HIS A 181 1.47 16.21 6.66
CA HIS A 181 0.28 16.12 5.81
C HIS A 181 0.00 14.67 5.41
N ALA A 182 -1.27 14.27 5.30
CA ALA A 182 -1.64 12.92 4.85
C ALA A 182 -2.11 12.87 3.41
N CYS A 183 -2.62 13.99 2.90
CA CYS A 183 -3.33 14.06 1.64
C CYS A 183 -2.64 15.06 0.73
N PHE A 184 -2.35 14.63 -0.49
CA PHE A 184 -1.74 15.46 -1.53
C PHE A 184 -2.58 15.37 -2.79
N ILE A 185 -2.76 16.50 -3.46
CA ILE A 185 -3.30 16.56 -4.82
C ILE A 185 -2.15 17.01 -5.70
N GLN A 186 -1.95 16.35 -6.83
CA GLN A 186 -0.86 16.65 -7.76
C GLN A 186 -1.39 16.87 -9.16
N SER A 187 -0.79 17.82 -9.86
CA SER A 187 -0.99 18.02 -11.30
C SER A 187 -0.09 17.10 -12.13
N ILE A 188 -0.51 16.90 -13.36
CA ILE A 188 0.26 16.23 -14.40
C ILE A 188 0.08 16.96 -15.73
N ASP A 189 1.20 17.23 -16.37
CA ASP A 189 1.25 17.77 -17.72
C ASP A 189 1.49 16.64 -18.72
N ASP A 190 1.00 16.82 -19.95
CA ASP A 190 1.16 15.89 -21.07
C ASP A 190 2.56 15.99 -21.70
N ASP A 191 3.57 15.79 -20.85
CA ASP A 191 4.99 15.77 -21.16
C ASP A 191 5.65 14.56 -20.48
N LEU A 192 6.65 13.94 -21.12
CA LEU A 192 7.24 12.70 -20.61
C LEU A 192 8.21 12.91 -19.45
N LEU A 193 9.12 13.90 -19.55
CA LEU A 193 10.33 14.00 -18.70
C LEU A 193 10.53 15.37 -18.04
N GLY A 194 9.87 16.41 -18.53
CA GLY A 194 9.94 17.77 -18.01
C GLY A 194 9.38 17.88 -16.59
N GLU A 195 9.65 19.01 -15.95
CA GLU A 195 9.04 19.35 -14.66
C GLU A 195 7.52 19.39 -14.81
N GLY A 196 6.79 18.74 -13.91
CA GLY A 196 5.33 18.58 -14.03
C GLY A 196 4.88 17.42 -14.93
N GLY A 197 5.78 16.82 -15.70
CA GLY A 197 5.49 15.69 -16.60
C GLY A 197 5.27 14.34 -15.91
N ILE A 198 5.07 13.30 -16.73
CA ILE A 198 4.68 11.95 -16.32
C ILE A 198 5.70 11.31 -15.36
N PHE A 199 6.98 11.27 -15.72
CA PHE A 199 7.99 10.61 -14.86
C PHE A 199 8.43 11.50 -13.67
N ASP A 200 8.27 12.81 -13.77
CA ASP A 200 8.42 13.70 -12.62
C ASP A 200 7.34 13.42 -11.56
N LEU A 201 6.08 13.26 -11.97
CA LEU A 201 5.00 12.85 -11.06
C LEU A 201 5.36 11.54 -10.33
N ALA A 202 5.86 10.52 -11.03
CA ALA A 202 6.26 9.25 -10.40
C ALA A 202 7.33 9.46 -9.30
N THR A 203 8.27 10.38 -9.53
CA THR A 203 9.29 10.74 -8.56
C THR A 203 8.70 11.49 -7.36
N ARG A 204 7.81 12.45 -7.59
CA ARG A 204 7.11 13.19 -6.53
C ARG A 204 6.23 12.26 -5.68
N GLU A 205 5.51 11.34 -6.30
CA GLU A 205 4.71 10.31 -5.60
C GLU A 205 5.58 9.40 -4.73
N ALA A 206 6.73 8.96 -5.22
CA ALA A 206 7.64 8.14 -4.44
C ALA A 206 8.13 8.85 -3.16
N ARG A 207 8.40 10.17 -3.24
CA ARG A 207 8.75 10.99 -2.07
C ARG A 207 7.58 11.04 -1.07
N ILE A 208 6.35 11.22 -1.54
CA ILE A 208 5.13 11.25 -0.70
C ILE A 208 4.93 9.91 0.02
N PHE A 209 5.01 8.79 -0.70
CA PHE A 209 4.78 7.45 -0.16
C PHE A 209 5.83 7.06 0.89
N LYS A 210 7.08 7.50 0.73
CA LYS A 210 8.16 7.24 1.69
C LYS A 210 7.84 7.70 3.12
N TYR A 211 7.12 8.80 3.27
CA TYR A 211 6.73 9.38 4.57
C TYR A 211 5.28 9.02 4.97
N GLY A 212 4.69 8.01 4.34
CA GLY A 212 3.42 7.42 4.75
C GLY A 212 2.20 8.26 4.38
N SER A 213 2.31 9.13 3.38
CA SER A 213 1.23 9.97 2.87
C SER A 213 0.62 9.40 1.60
N GLY A 214 -0.56 9.86 1.23
CA GLY A 214 -1.26 9.44 0.01
C GLY A 214 -1.49 10.61 -0.94
N THR A 215 -1.65 10.31 -2.23
CA THR A 215 -1.76 11.31 -3.29
C THR A 215 -2.83 10.97 -4.31
N GLY A 216 -3.49 11.97 -4.88
CA GLY A 216 -4.35 11.78 -6.03
C GLY A 216 -4.06 12.76 -7.16
N THR A 217 -4.40 12.32 -8.37
CA THR A 217 -4.10 13.04 -9.61
C THR A 217 -5.23 12.79 -10.61
N ASN A 218 -5.63 13.86 -11.30
CA ASN A 218 -6.51 13.75 -12.45
C ASN A 218 -5.64 13.61 -13.71
N PHE A 219 -5.76 12.46 -14.37
CA PHE A 219 -4.94 12.10 -15.55
C PHE A 219 -5.56 12.57 -16.87
N SER A 220 -6.68 13.30 -16.80
CA SER A 220 -7.42 13.72 -17.99
C SER A 220 -6.68 14.69 -18.89
N ASN A 221 -5.58 15.30 -18.44
CA ASN A 221 -4.76 16.14 -19.30
C ASN A 221 -3.91 15.32 -20.28
N LEU A 222 -3.65 14.04 -19.99
CA LEU A 222 -2.84 13.19 -20.85
C LEU A 222 -3.58 12.87 -22.15
N ARG A 223 -2.86 12.87 -23.27
CA ARG A 223 -3.45 12.52 -24.56
C ARG A 223 -3.87 11.04 -24.64
N GLY A 224 -4.99 10.79 -25.29
CA GLY A 224 -5.55 9.45 -25.48
C GLY A 224 -4.74 8.56 -26.43
N GLY A 225 -5.08 7.28 -26.45
CA GLY A 225 -4.49 6.32 -27.38
C GLY A 225 -4.73 6.74 -28.84
N GLY A 226 -3.68 6.77 -29.66
CA GLY A 226 -3.81 7.15 -31.06
C GLY A 226 -3.78 8.65 -31.36
N GLU A 227 -3.55 9.52 -30.36
CA GLU A 227 -3.24 10.93 -30.62
C GLU A 227 -1.82 11.10 -31.17
N LYS A 228 -1.61 12.06 -32.09
CA LYS A 228 -0.29 12.27 -32.72
C LYS A 228 0.73 12.86 -31.74
N LEU A 229 2.00 12.46 -31.90
CA LEU A 229 3.13 13.02 -31.20
C LEU A 229 3.88 14.05 -32.08
N SER A 230 4.56 15.01 -31.44
CA SER A 230 5.34 16.05 -32.14
C SER A 230 6.51 15.48 -32.94
N GLY A 231 7.15 14.43 -32.43
CA GLY A 231 8.25 13.71 -33.09
C GLY A 231 7.83 12.68 -34.16
N GLY A 232 6.53 12.60 -34.48
CA GLY A 232 5.96 11.54 -35.32
C GLY A 232 5.47 10.33 -34.52
N GLY A 233 4.60 9.51 -35.12
CA GLY A 233 3.95 8.39 -34.45
C GLY A 233 2.71 8.78 -33.62
N TYR A 234 2.33 7.90 -32.70
CA TYR A 234 1.08 7.98 -31.94
C TYR A 234 1.32 7.69 -30.44
N SER A 235 0.52 8.33 -29.59
CA SER A 235 0.52 8.10 -28.14
C SER A 235 0.10 6.67 -27.80
N SER A 236 0.73 6.14 -26.75
CA SER A 236 0.34 4.88 -26.10
C SER A 236 -0.97 4.98 -25.29
N GLY A 237 -1.52 6.20 -25.13
CA GLY A 237 -2.72 6.49 -24.35
C GLY A 237 -2.48 6.47 -22.84
N LEU A 238 -3.44 7.00 -22.07
CA LEU A 238 -3.27 7.16 -20.62
C LEU A 238 -3.16 5.81 -19.91
N MET A 239 -3.88 4.80 -20.41
CA MET A 239 -3.98 3.49 -19.78
C MET A 239 -2.61 2.79 -19.67
N SER A 240 -1.71 3.05 -20.61
CA SER A 240 -0.34 2.54 -20.58
C SER A 240 0.46 3.13 -19.42
N PHE A 241 0.34 4.43 -19.17
CA PHE A 241 1.01 5.11 -18.07
C PHE A 241 0.40 4.76 -16.72
N LEU A 242 -0.93 4.62 -16.63
CA LEU A 242 -1.59 4.21 -15.38
C LEU A 242 -1.07 2.86 -14.86
N LYS A 243 -0.76 1.92 -15.75
CA LYS A 243 -0.14 0.63 -15.37
C LYS A 243 1.25 0.82 -14.76
N ILE A 244 2.05 1.79 -15.24
CA ILE A 244 3.35 2.12 -14.65
C ILE A 244 3.16 2.67 -13.24
N PHE A 245 2.25 3.64 -13.07
CA PHE A 245 1.98 4.23 -11.76
C PHE A 245 1.43 3.21 -10.75
N ASP A 246 0.56 2.31 -11.20
CA ASP A 246 0.04 1.22 -10.36
C ASP A 246 1.18 0.32 -9.84
N ARG A 247 2.11 -0.06 -10.72
CA ARG A 247 3.29 -0.86 -10.33
C ARG A 247 4.23 -0.11 -9.40
N ALA A 248 4.48 1.17 -9.68
CA ALA A 248 5.31 2.01 -8.82
C ALA A 248 4.71 2.13 -7.42
N ALA A 249 3.39 2.34 -7.30
CA ALA A 249 2.70 2.39 -6.01
C ALA A 249 2.79 1.04 -5.26
N GLY A 250 2.62 -0.08 -5.96
CA GLY A 250 2.74 -1.42 -5.36
C GLY A 250 4.15 -1.76 -4.86
N ALA A 251 5.19 -1.20 -5.48
CA ALA A 251 6.59 -1.45 -5.12
C ALA A 251 7.07 -0.66 -3.90
N ILE A 252 6.42 0.46 -3.56
CA ILE A 252 6.89 1.39 -2.51
C ILE A 252 6.19 1.11 -1.18
N LYS A 253 6.96 0.71 -0.15
CA LYS A 253 6.50 0.54 1.24
C LYS A 253 7.08 1.66 2.12
N SER A 254 6.25 2.31 2.93
CA SER A 254 6.62 3.49 3.72
C SER A 254 7.55 3.18 4.91
N GLY A 255 8.80 3.65 4.89
CA GLY A 255 9.59 3.98 6.08
C GLY A 255 9.84 2.87 7.12
N GLY A 256 9.84 1.59 6.73
CA GLY A 256 10.04 0.48 7.68
C GLY A 256 8.80 0.15 8.53
N THR A 257 7.64 0.71 8.19
CA THR A 257 6.33 0.34 8.73
C THR A 257 5.47 -0.24 7.60
N THR A 258 4.57 -1.17 7.91
CA THR A 258 3.83 -2.00 6.92
C THR A 258 2.78 -1.25 6.07
N ARG A 259 2.85 0.08 5.93
CA ARG A 259 1.84 0.86 5.20
C ARG A 259 2.13 0.87 3.69
N ARG A 260 1.22 0.28 2.90
CA ARG A 260 1.18 0.38 1.42
C ARG A 260 0.93 1.82 0.97
N ALA A 261 1.42 2.16 -0.22
CA ALA A 261 1.11 3.42 -0.89
C ALA A 261 -0.42 3.58 -1.06
N ALA A 262 -0.91 4.80 -1.00
CA ALA A 262 -2.32 5.14 -1.21
C ALA A 262 -2.42 6.16 -2.34
N LYS A 263 -3.02 5.75 -3.47
CA LYS A 263 -3.13 6.55 -4.69
C LYS A 263 -4.59 6.70 -5.13
N MET A 264 -4.96 7.86 -5.65
CA MET A 264 -6.21 8.09 -6.39
C MET A 264 -5.91 8.44 -7.85
N VAL A 265 -6.60 7.76 -8.77
CA VAL A 265 -6.59 8.02 -10.20
C VAL A 265 -7.96 8.54 -10.60
N ILE A 266 -8.00 9.75 -11.16
CA ILE A 266 -9.22 10.39 -11.63
C ILE A 266 -9.15 10.58 -13.15
N VAL A 267 -10.27 10.28 -13.82
CA VAL A 267 -10.45 10.57 -15.26
C VAL A 267 -11.82 11.21 -15.47
N ASP A 268 -11.85 12.27 -16.25
CA ASP A 268 -13.05 13.02 -16.62
C ASP A 268 -13.86 12.23 -17.64
N ILE A 269 -15.18 12.30 -17.53
CA ILE A 269 -16.12 11.50 -18.33
C ILE A 269 -16.06 11.76 -19.85
N ASP A 270 -15.41 12.83 -20.30
CA ASP A 270 -15.23 13.19 -21.72
C ASP A 270 -13.86 12.78 -22.29
N HIS A 271 -13.04 12.03 -21.54
CA HIS A 271 -11.74 11.56 -21.99
C HIS A 271 -11.87 10.47 -23.08
N PRO A 272 -11.04 10.44 -24.14
CA PRO A 272 -11.15 9.45 -25.23
C PRO A 272 -10.99 8.00 -24.76
N ASP A 273 -10.13 7.76 -23.77
CA ASP A 273 -9.88 6.42 -23.21
C ASP A 273 -10.83 6.08 -22.02
N ILE A 274 -11.88 6.88 -21.76
CA ILE A 274 -12.73 6.73 -20.57
C ILE A 274 -13.40 5.35 -20.46
N GLU A 275 -13.78 4.76 -21.59
CA GLU A 275 -14.43 3.45 -21.64
C GLU A 275 -13.51 2.35 -21.10
N GLU A 276 -12.21 2.39 -21.45
CA GLU A 276 -11.23 1.42 -20.95
C GLU A 276 -10.96 1.64 -19.46
N PHE A 277 -10.88 2.89 -19.02
CA PHE A 277 -10.66 3.23 -17.62
C PHE A 277 -11.81 2.75 -16.72
N ILE A 278 -13.07 2.95 -17.13
CA ILE A 278 -14.26 2.50 -16.39
C ILE A 278 -14.24 1.00 -16.16
N GLU A 279 -13.83 0.22 -17.16
CA GLU A 279 -13.87 -1.24 -17.11
C GLU A 279 -12.59 -1.86 -16.55
N TRP A 280 -11.55 -1.06 -16.30
CA TRP A 280 -10.19 -1.54 -16.03
C TRP A 280 -10.14 -2.51 -14.86
N LYS A 281 -10.53 -2.08 -13.65
CA LYS A 281 -10.48 -2.93 -12.45
C LYS A 281 -11.37 -4.16 -12.56
N ALA A 282 -12.60 -4.01 -13.07
CA ALA A 282 -13.51 -5.13 -13.25
C ALA A 282 -12.91 -6.22 -14.16
N LYS A 283 -12.23 -5.84 -15.24
CA LYS A 283 -11.51 -6.79 -16.12
C LYS A 283 -10.30 -7.42 -15.44
N GLU A 284 -9.61 -6.70 -14.56
CA GLU A 284 -8.46 -7.23 -13.82
C GLU A 284 -8.91 -8.25 -12.75
N GLU A 285 -10.05 -8.05 -12.09
CA GLU A 285 -10.66 -9.06 -11.20
C GLU A 285 -11.01 -10.36 -11.97
N GLU A 286 -11.58 -10.22 -13.18
CA GLU A 286 -11.88 -11.37 -14.06
C GLU A 286 -10.59 -12.13 -14.46
N LYS A 287 -9.47 -11.42 -14.65
CA LYS A 287 -8.16 -12.04 -14.90
C LYS A 287 -7.66 -12.81 -13.69
N VAL A 288 -7.77 -12.27 -12.46
CA VAL A 288 -7.38 -12.99 -11.25
C VAL A 288 -8.19 -14.28 -11.11
N ALA A 289 -9.50 -14.23 -11.31
CA ALA A 289 -10.35 -15.42 -11.28
C ALA A 289 -9.89 -16.49 -12.29
N ALA A 290 -9.54 -16.07 -13.51
CA ALA A 290 -9.03 -16.97 -14.54
C ALA A 290 -7.65 -17.57 -14.19
N LEU A 291 -6.76 -16.78 -13.58
CA LEU A 291 -5.44 -17.25 -13.13
C LEU A 291 -5.56 -18.30 -12.03
N VAL A 292 -6.38 -18.04 -11.01
CA VAL A 292 -6.61 -18.96 -9.88
C VAL A 292 -7.26 -20.25 -10.35
N ALA A 293 -8.32 -20.16 -11.17
CA ALA A 293 -8.98 -21.33 -11.72
C ALA A 293 -8.04 -22.14 -12.62
N GLY A 294 -7.29 -21.48 -13.50
CA GLY A 294 -6.34 -22.10 -14.41
C GLY A 294 -5.18 -22.78 -13.70
N SER A 295 -4.60 -22.14 -12.67
CA SER A 295 -3.50 -22.74 -11.90
C SER A 295 -3.93 -24.00 -11.16
N ARG A 296 -5.14 -24.00 -10.57
CA ARG A 296 -5.70 -25.17 -9.87
C ARG A 296 -5.94 -26.35 -10.82
N ILE A 297 -6.57 -26.08 -11.97
CA ILE A 297 -6.81 -27.10 -13.01
C ILE A 297 -5.48 -27.68 -13.46
N ASN A 298 -4.49 -26.83 -13.78
CA ASN A 298 -3.19 -27.31 -14.23
C ASN A 298 -2.48 -28.14 -13.16
N ALA A 299 -2.41 -27.69 -11.91
CA ALA A 299 -1.78 -28.43 -10.82
C ALA A 299 -2.40 -29.83 -10.66
N GLN A 300 -3.73 -29.90 -10.56
CA GLN A 300 -4.45 -31.16 -10.38
C GLN A 300 -4.19 -32.15 -11.54
N PHE A 301 -4.30 -31.70 -12.79
CA PHE A 301 -4.12 -32.59 -13.94
C PHE A 301 -2.65 -32.92 -14.21
N MET A 302 -1.72 -32.00 -13.98
CA MET A 302 -0.29 -32.28 -14.14
C MET A 302 0.19 -33.30 -13.12
N GLN A 303 -0.25 -33.19 -11.86
CA GLN A 303 0.06 -34.17 -10.82
C GLN A 303 -0.49 -35.55 -11.19
N ALA A 304 -1.77 -35.64 -11.59
CA ALA A 304 -2.36 -36.91 -12.01
C ALA A 304 -1.63 -37.53 -13.22
N ILE A 305 -1.23 -36.71 -14.20
CA ILE A 305 -0.45 -37.17 -15.37
C ILE A 305 0.92 -37.69 -14.93
N MET A 306 1.58 -36.99 -14.01
CA MET A 306 2.88 -37.38 -13.49
C MET A 306 2.81 -38.69 -12.72
N GLU A 307 1.86 -38.83 -11.80
CA GLU A 307 1.64 -40.05 -11.01
C GLU A 307 1.36 -41.26 -11.90
N GLU A 308 0.48 -41.10 -12.90
CA GLU A 308 0.16 -42.16 -13.86
C GLU A 308 1.38 -42.52 -14.74
N ALA A 309 2.13 -41.52 -15.20
CA ALA A 309 3.33 -41.73 -16.02
C ALA A 309 4.47 -42.39 -15.23
N ILE A 310 4.63 -42.08 -13.94
CA ILE A 310 5.59 -42.73 -13.04
C ILE A 310 5.19 -44.19 -12.80
N THR A 311 3.90 -44.44 -12.55
CA THR A 311 3.40 -45.77 -12.15
C THR A 311 3.37 -46.73 -13.33
N ASN A 312 2.88 -46.28 -14.49
CA ASN A 312 2.54 -47.15 -15.62
C ASN A 312 3.31 -46.80 -16.92
N GLY A 313 4.29 -45.90 -16.83
CA GLY A 313 5.12 -45.47 -17.95
C GLY A 313 4.58 -44.24 -18.69
N ALA A 314 5.50 -43.39 -19.16
CA ALA A 314 5.21 -42.12 -19.81
C ALA A 314 4.90 -42.20 -21.32
N ASP A 315 4.95 -43.40 -21.92
CA ASP A 315 4.65 -43.60 -23.34
C ASP A 315 3.13 -43.66 -23.58
N ILE A 316 2.63 -42.64 -24.27
CA ILE A 316 1.21 -42.44 -24.60
C ILE A 316 0.67 -43.59 -25.49
N ASN A 317 1.52 -44.28 -26.24
CA ASN A 317 1.10 -45.38 -27.12
C ASN A 317 0.78 -46.66 -26.35
N THR A 318 1.50 -46.90 -25.26
CA THR A 318 1.39 -48.10 -24.43
C THR A 318 0.48 -47.87 -23.21
N ASN A 319 0.50 -46.68 -22.62
CA ASN A 319 -0.37 -46.32 -21.51
C ASN A 319 -1.69 -45.66 -21.99
N LYS A 320 -2.76 -46.46 -22.03
CA LYS A 320 -4.11 -46.00 -22.43
C LYS A 320 -4.76 -45.06 -21.41
N VAL A 321 -4.48 -45.25 -20.12
CA VAL A 321 -5.02 -44.41 -19.03
C VAL A 321 -4.41 -43.01 -19.12
N LEU A 322 -3.09 -42.95 -19.30
CA LEU A 322 -2.36 -41.71 -19.57
C LEU A 322 -2.89 -40.99 -20.81
N ARG A 323 -3.16 -41.70 -21.91
CA ARG A 323 -3.74 -41.09 -23.12
C ARG A 323 -5.12 -40.46 -22.88
N ASP A 324 -6.00 -41.16 -22.17
CA ASP A 324 -7.33 -40.63 -21.83
C ASP A 324 -7.22 -39.44 -20.88
N LEU A 325 -6.31 -39.50 -19.91
CA LEU A 325 -6.02 -38.40 -18.99
C LEU A 325 -5.49 -37.17 -19.74
N ILE A 326 -4.53 -37.33 -20.65
CA ILE A 326 -4.03 -36.26 -21.52
C ILE A 326 -5.17 -35.65 -22.35
N GLN A 327 -6.03 -36.48 -22.95
CA GLN A 327 -7.16 -35.98 -23.74
C GLN A 327 -8.15 -35.18 -22.87
N LYS A 328 -8.44 -35.64 -21.65
CA LYS A 328 -9.26 -34.91 -20.68
C LYS A 328 -8.61 -33.59 -20.29
N THR A 329 -7.31 -33.58 -20.01
CA THR A 329 -6.55 -32.38 -19.65
C THR A 329 -6.55 -31.34 -20.78
N LEU A 330 -6.35 -31.76 -22.03
CA LEU A 330 -6.47 -30.87 -23.19
C LEU A 330 -7.87 -30.28 -23.35
N ASN A 331 -8.92 -31.10 -23.14
CA ASN A 331 -10.31 -30.63 -23.20
C ASN A 331 -10.66 -29.64 -22.07
N ARG A 332 -9.85 -29.57 -21.00
CA ARG A 332 -9.98 -28.60 -19.90
C ARG A 332 -9.17 -27.32 -20.12
N GLY A 333 -8.52 -27.18 -21.27
CA GLY A 333 -7.82 -25.95 -21.67
C GLY A 333 -6.35 -25.89 -21.25
N THR A 334 -5.78 -26.97 -20.70
CA THR A 334 -4.36 -27.02 -20.38
C THR A 334 -3.51 -27.09 -21.65
N PRO A 335 -2.48 -26.24 -21.82
CA PRO A 335 -1.63 -26.25 -22.99
C PRO A 335 -0.81 -27.55 -23.14
N LEU A 336 -0.72 -28.07 -24.38
CA LEU A 336 -0.01 -29.33 -24.67
C LEU A 336 1.47 -29.31 -24.30
N ASN A 337 2.14 -28.15 -24.40
CA ASN A 337 3.55 -28.01 -24.05
C ASN A 337 3.82 -28.28 -22.55
N HIS A 338 2.88 -27.97 -21.67
CA HIS A 338 3.00 -28.28 -20.24
C HIS A 338 2.92 -29.79 -20.00
N ILE A 339 1.97 -30.47 -20.66
CA ILE A 339 1.81 -31.93 -20.59
C ILE A 339 3.10 -32.62 -21.07
N GLN A 340 3.62 -32.21 -22.22
CA GLN A 340 4.85 -32.79 -22.78
C GLN A 340 6.02 -32.61 -21.82
N ARG A 341 6.18 -31.42 -21.22
CA ARG A 341 7.24 -31.16 -20.25
C ARG A 341 7.15 -32.08 -19.03
N VAL A 342 5.94 -32.37 -18.52
CA VAL A 342 5.76 -33.32 -17.41
C VAL A 342 6.21 -34.72 -17.80
N LEU A 343 5.80 -35.21 -18.99
CA LEU A 343 6.23 -36.52 -19.49
C LEU A 343 7.75 -36.59 -19.68
N ASP A 344 8.36 -35.53 -20.22
CA ASP A 344 9.80 -35.43 -20.40
C ASP A 344 10.55 -35.43 -19.06
N LEU A 345 10.01 -34.77 -18.03
CA LEU A 345 10.57 -34.79 -16.67
C LEU A 345 10.48 -36.18 -16.04
N VAL A 346 9.35 -36.88 -16.20
CA VAL A 346 9.21 -38.27 -15.74
C VAL A 346 10.23 -39.18 -16.44
N ASN A 347 10.41 -39.03 -17.76
CA ASN A 347 11.42 -39.76 -18.52
C ASN A 347 12.87 -39.45 -18.07
N GLN A 348 13.11 -38.27 -17.48
CA GLN A 348 14.40 -37.88 -16.90
C GLN A 348 14.58 -38.33 -15.44
N GLY A 349 13.59 -39.03 -14.86
CA GLY A 349 13.67 -39.58 -13.50
C GLY A 349 13.15 -38.66 -12.40
N PHE A 350 12.47 -37.57 -12.73
CA PHE A 350 11.80 -36.72 -11.73
C PHE A 350 10.52 -37.39 -11.23
N THR A 351 10.29 -37.36 -9.91
CA THR A 351 9.15 -38.03 -9.25
C THR A 351 8.14 -37.07 -8.64
N SER A 352 8.44 -35.77 -8.60
CA SER A 352 7.53 -34.73 -8.13
C SER A 352 7.61 -33.50 -9.03
N LEU A 353 6.49 -32.78 -9.09
CA LEU A 353 6.37 -31.50 -9.77
C LEU A 353 5.79 -30.51 -8.77
N ASP A 354 6.53 -29.44 -8.52
CA ASP A 354 5.99 -28.29 -7.82
C ASP A 354 5.32 -27.37 -8.85
N PHE A 355 3.99 -27.30 -8.82
CA PHE A 355 3.21 -26.44 -9.70
C PHE A 355 2.57 -25.32 -8.87
N PRO A 356 2.92 -24.04 -9.12
CA PRO A 356 2.40 -22.94 -8.30
C PRO A 356 0.88 -22.82 -8.45
N VAL A 357 0.18 -22.82 -7.33
CA VAL A 357 -1.27 -22.58 -7.25
C VAL A 357 -1.50 -21.16 -6.74
N PHE A 358 -2.13 -20.33 -7.55
CA PHE A 358 -2.51 -18.99 -7.13
C PHE A 358 -3.76 -19.02 -6.26
N ASP A 359 -3.87 -18.06 -5.35
CA ASP A 359 -5.02 -17.83 -4.50
C ASP A 359 -5.70 -16.48 -4.81
N THR A 360 -6.83 -16.25 -4.16
CA THR A 360 -7.55 -14.98 -4.22
C THR A 360 -7.11 -14.02 -3.13
N HIS A 361 -6.00 -14.27 -2.43
CA HIS A 361 -5.51 -13.35 -1.42
C HIS A 361 -5.03 -12.07 -2.09
N TYR A 362 -5.39 -10.90 -1.57
CA TYR A 362 -4.99 -9.61 -2.17
C TYR A 362 -3.48 -9.34 -2.14
N GLU A 363 -2.72 -10.09 -1.34
CA GLU A 363 -1.23 -10.10 -1.34
C GLU A 363 -0.66 -11.33 -2.04
N GLY A 364 -1.51 -12.22 -2.56
CA GLY A 364 -1.12 -13.40 -3.31
C GLY A 364 -0.59 -13.04 -4.69
N GLU A 365 0.20 -13.95 -5.26
CA GLU A 365 0.89 -13.74 -6.55
C GLU A 365 -0.10 -13.43 -7.69
N GLY A 366 -1.29 -14.04 -7.66
CA GLY A 366 -2.36 -13.78 -8.63
C GLY A 366 -2.84 -12.32 -8.63
N TYR A 367 -3.05 -11.72 -7.45
CA TYR A 367 -3.42 -10.30 -7.36
C TYR A 367 -2.23 -9.38 -7.66
N ILE A 368 -1.02 -9.75 -7.26
CA ILE A 368 0.18 -8.97 -7.54
C ILE A 368 0.46 -8.92 -9.05
N THR A 369 0.09 -9.92 -9.85
CA THR A 369 0.37 -9.94 -11.29
C THR A 369 -0.60 -9.10 -12.14
N VAL A 370 -1.79 -8.76 -11.63
CA VAL A 370 -2.73 -7.89 -12.34
C VAL A 370 -2.48 -6.41 -12.05
N SER A 371 -3.06 -5.54 -12.87
CA SER A 371 -2.88 -4.09 -12.77
C SER A 371 -4.09 -3.38 -12.14
N GLY A 372 -3.91 -2.14 -11.73
CA GLY A 372 -4.98 -1.27 -11.22
C GLY A 372 -5.38 -1.54 -9.77
N GLN A 373 -4.67 -2.42 -9.06
CA GLN A 373 -5.01 -2.85 -7.70
C GLN A 373 -4.41 -1.94 -6.61
N ASN A 374 -3.41 -1.11 -6.95
CA ASN A 374 -2.68 -0.25 -6.01
C ASN A 374 -3.17 1.20 -6.00
N SER A 375 -4.35 1.46 -6.57
CA SER A 375 -4.99 2.77 -6.58
C SER A 375 -6.50 2.65 -6.40
N ASN A 376 -7.13 3.72 -5.91
CA ASN A 376 -8.57 3.94 -6.03
C ASN A 376 -8.83 4.63 -7.37
N ASN A 377 -9.89 4.22 -8.07
CA ASN A 377 -10.24 4.80 -9.36
C ASN A 377 -11.55 5.57 -9.23
N SER A 378 -11.60 6.79 -9.77
CA SER A 378 -12.83 7.57 -9.79
C SER A 378 -13.06 8.22 -11.13
N VAL A 379 -14.31 8.23 -11.57
CA VAL A 379 -14.74 8.97 -12.75
C VAL A 379 -15.34 10.29 -12.29
N ARG A 380 -14.94 11.37 -12.96
CA ARG A 380 -15.40 12.72 -12.64
C ARG A 380 -16.47 13.14 -13.64
N VAL A 381 -17.68 13.37 -13.14
CA VAL A 381 -18.89 13.63 -13.92
C VAL A 381 -19.42 15.03 -13.68
N THR A 382 -19.86 15.71 -14.73
CA THR A 382 -20.48 17.04 -14.65
C THR A 382 -22.00 16.93 -14.58
N ASN A 383 -22.67 18.00 -14.13
CA ASN A 383 -24.13 18.05 -14.18
C ASN A 383 -24.66 17.92 -15.61
N GLN A 384 -23.94 18.45 -16.60
CA GLN A 384 -24.29 18.32 -18.01
C GLN A 384 -24.32 16.84 -18.44
N PHE A 385 -23.31 16.05 -18.05
CA PHE A 385 -23.33 14.61 -18.32
C PHE A 385 -24.51 13.93 -17.62
N MET A 386 -24.77 14.26 -16.36
CA MET A 386 -25.90 13.67 -15.62
C MET A 386 -27.25 14.00 -16.28
N TYR A 387 -27.45 15.22 -16.78
CA TYR A 387 -28.63 15.57 -17.56
C TYR A 387 -28.69 14.82 -18.90
N ALA A 388 -27.56 14.65 -19.58
CA ALA A 388 -27.49 13.87 -20.81
C ALA A 388 -27.87 12.38 -20.57
N VAL A 389 -27.50 11.81 -19.41
CA VAL A 389 -27.94 10.46 -19.00
C VAL A 389 -29.47 10.43 -18.78
N ASP A 390 -30.01 11.38 -18.02
CA ASP A 390 -31.45 11.46 -17.74
C ASP A 390 -32.26 11.61 -19.05
N ASN A 391 -31.81 12.48 -19.95
CA ASN A 391 -32.46 12.82 -21.22
C ASN A 391 -32.13 11.87 -22.38
N ASP A 392 -31.25 10.89 -22.17
CA ASP A 392 -30.84 9.94 -23.20
C ASP A 392 -30.10 10.56 -24.40
N GLU A 393 -29.27 11.56 -24.12
CA GLU A 393 -28.54 12.35 -25.12
C GLU A 393 -27.21 11.69 -25.53
N MET A 394 -26.65 12.20 -26.63
CA MET A 394 -25.30 11.86 -27.07
C MET A 394 -24.25 12.66 -26.29
N TRP A 395 -23.10 12.05 -26.05
CA TRP A 395 -21.98 12.60 -25.32
C TRP A 395 -20.71 12.54 -26.17
N GLU A 396 -19.95 13.63 -26.19
CA GLU A 396 -18.72 13.75 -26.95
C GLU A 396 -17.51 13.42 -26.08
N LEU A 397 -16.71 12.46 -26.52
CA LEU A 397 -15.35 12.23 -26.04
C LEU A 397 -14.40 13.10 -26.85
N LYS A 398 -13.42 13.75 -26.22
CA LYS A 398 -12.61 14.82 -26.84
C LYS A 398 -11.11 14.54 -26.78
N TRP A 399 -10.42 14.64 -27.90
CA TRP A 399 -8.96 14.56 -27.95
C TRP A 399 -8.31 15.66 -27.12
N ARG A 400 -7.21 15.38 -26.41
CA ARG A 400 -6.58 16.39 -25.54
C ARG A 400 -5.65 17.33 -26.28
N ALA A 401 -4.99 16.87 -27.35
CA ALA A 401 -4.06 17.71 -28.10
C ALA A 401 -4.75 18.79 -28.95
N LYS A 402 -5.96 18.52 -29.46
CA LYS A 402 -6.69 19.41 -30.37
C LYS A 402 -8.07 19.86 -29.87
N ASN A 403 -8.58 19.22 -28.80
CA ASN A 403 -9.90 19.48 -28.23
C ASN A 403 -11.07 19.32 -29.22
N ASP A 404 -10.87 18.51 -30.27
CA ASP A 404 -11.91 18.09 -31.21
C ASP A 404 -12.53 16.75 -30.79
N THR A 405 -13.69 16.43 -31.37
CA THR A 405 -14.44 15.21 -31.04
C THR A 405 -13.67 13.97 -31.48
N ALA A 406 -13.29 13.14 -30.51
CA ALA A 406 -12.69 11.83 -30.73
C ALA A 406 -13.73 10.78 -31.10
N LYS A 407 -14.82 10.75 -30.34
CA LYS A 407 -15.91 9.79 -30.50
C LYS A 407 -17.18 10.37 -29.91
N VAL A 408 -18.32 10.09 -30.52
CA VAL A 408 -19.63 10.38 -29.94
C VAL A 408 -20.26 9.08 -29.48
N VAL A 409 -20.69 9.02 -28.23
CA VAL A 409 -21.32 7.86 -27.60
C VAL A 409 -22.64 8.26 -26.97
N ARG A 410 -23.52 7.32 -26.69
CA ARG A 410 -24.72 7.62 -25.91
C ARG A 410 -24.33 7.78 -24.44
N ALA A 411 -24.80 8.83 -23.77
CA ALA A 411 -24.44 9.08 -22.37
C ALA A 411 -24.84 7.91 -21.44
N ARG A 412 -26.00 7.29 -21.71
CA ARG A 412 -26.48 6.12 -20.98
C ARG A 412 -25.58 4.89 -21.12
N ASP A 413 -24.95 4.67 -22.27
CA ASP A 413 -24.07 3.51 -22.45
C ASP A 413 -22.82 3.63 -21.56
N LEU A 414 -22.26 4.84 -21.41
CA LEU A 414 -21.17 5.10 -20.46
C LEU A 414 -21.65 4.94 -19.02
N TRP A 415 -22.84 5.44 -18.71
CA TRP A 415 -23.44 5.31 -17.38
C TRP A 415 -23.65 3.84 -16.98
N ASP A 416 -24.16 3.02 -17.89
CA ASP A 416 -24.38 1.59 -17.66
C ASP A 416 -23.05 0.85 -17.42
N LYS A 417 -21.98 1.23 -18.14
CA LYS A 417 -20.63 0.72 -17.89
C LYS A 417 -20.13 1.09 -16.51
N ILE A 418 -20.30 2.35 -16.08
CA ILE A 418 -19.91 2.81 -14.73
C ILE A 418 -20.60 1.96 -13.66
N ASN A 419 -21.92 1.81 -13.77
CA ASN A 419 -22.70 1.08 -12.77
C ASN A 419 -22.37 -0.41 -12.77
N LEU A 420 -22.16 -1.02 -13.94
CA LEU A 420 -21.78 -2.43 -14.04
C LEU A 420 -20.38 -2.67 -13.47
N SER A 421 -19.40 -1.83 -13.79
CA SER A 421 -18.04 -1.92 -13.22
C SER A 421 -18.04 -1.77 -11.70
N ALA A 422 -18.76 -0.77 -11.17
CA ALA A 422 -18.90 -0.55 -9.74
C ALA A 422 -19.59 -1.74 -9.05
N TRP A 423 -20.60 -2.33 -9.69
CA TRP A 423 -21.27 -3.54 -9.20
C TRP A 423 -20.33 -4.76 -9.17
N LYS A 424 -19.46 -4.88 -10.18
CA LYS A 424 -18.50 -5.98 -10.34
C LYS A 424 -17.28 -5.88 -9.45
N SER A 425 -16.78 -4.67 -9.15
CA SER A 425 -15.47 -4.45 -8.53
C SER A 425 -15.40 -3.35 -7.46
N ALA A 426 -16.51 -2.72 -7.10
CA ALA A 426 -16.58 -1.53 -6.23
C ALA A 426 -15.87 -0.27 -6.77
N ASP A 427 -15.38 -0.32 -8.01
CA ASP A 427 -14.73 0.77 -8.73
C ASP A 427 -15.30 0.87 -10.16
N PRO A 428 -15.30 2.06 -10.79
CA PRO A 428 -14.82 3.33 -10.24
C PRO A 428 -15.83 3.95 -9.26
N GLY A 429 -15.32 4.73 -8.31
CA GLY A 429 -16.13 5.71 -7.58
C GLY A 429 -16.53 6.89 -8.48
N LEU A 430 -17.40 7.78 -7.99
CA LEU A 430 -17.79 8.99 -8.71
C LEU A 430 -17.44 10.27 -7.95
N GLN A 431 -17.01 11.30 -8.70
CA GLN A 431 -16.83 12.66 -8.23
C GLN A 431 -17.72 13.61 -9.02
N PHE A 432 -18.56 14.39 -8.33
CA PHE A 432 -19.54 15.28 -8.94
C PHE A 432 -18.92 16.66 -9.16
N ASP A 433 -18.29 16.81 -10.31
CA ASP A 433 -17.42 17.93 -10.65
C ASP A 433 -18.05 19.31 -10.44
N THR A 434 -19.26 19.47 -10.95
CA THR A 434 -19.96 20.76 -10.91
C THR A 434 -20.28 21.13 -9.45
N THR A 435 -20.81 20.19 -8.67
CA THR A 435 -21.06 20.37 -7.23
C THR A 435 -19.78 20.72 -6.47
N ILE A 436 -18.66 20.07 -6.77
CA ILE A 436 -17.36 20.35 -6.14
C ILE A 436 -16.96 21.81 -6.37
N ASN A 437 -17.03 22.27 -7.62
CA ASN A 437 -16.56 23.60 -8.00
C ASN A 437 -17.54 24.74 -7.62
N GLU A 438 -18.86 24.49 -7.54
CA GLU A 438 -19.84 25.45 -7.02
C GLU A 438 -19.56 25.83 -5.56
N TRP A 439 -19.05 24.87 -4.77
CA TRP A 439 -18.65 25.05 -3.37
C TRP A 439 -17.18 25.42 -3.19
N HIS A 440 -16.46 25.76 -4.27
CA HIS A 440 -15.06 26.13 -4.18
C HIS A 440 -14.90 27.53 -3.58
N THR A 441 -14.07 27.63 -2.54
CA THR A 441 -13.73 28.90 -1.88
C THR A 441 -12.71 29.74 -2.66
N CYS A 442 -11.96 29.14 -3.61
CA CYS A 442 -10.87 29.83 -4.33
C CYS A 442 -10.86 29.65 -5.87
N PRO A 443 -12.01 29.80 -6.56
CA PRO A 443 -12.12 29.54 -8.00
C PRO A 443 -11.30 30.49 -8.89
N ASN A 444 -10.95 31.69 -8.41
CA ASN A 444 -10.15 32.64 -9.18
C ASN A 444 -8.68 32.22 -9.26
N SER A 445 -8.21 31.40 -8.30
CA SER A 445 -6.84 30.88 -8.29
C SER A 445 -6.68 29.55 -9.04
N GLY A 446 -7.76 28.99 -9.59
CA GLY A 446 -7.74 27.74 -10.33
C GLY A 446 -8.99 26.90 -10.07
N ARG A 447 -9.11 25.80 -10.82
CA ARG A 447 -10.21 24.85 -10.68
C ARG A 447 -9.78 23.68 -9.81
N ILE A 448 -10.72 23.11 -9.05
CA ILE A 448 -10.49 21.83 -8.38
C ILE A 448 -10.58 20.73 -9.45
N ASN A 449 -9.48 20.06 -9.77
CA ASN A 449 -9.45 19.01 -10.80
C ASN A 449 -9.37 17.60 -10.22
N ALA A 450 -8.86 17.45 -9.00
CA ALA A 450 -8.64 16.17 -8.37
C ALA A 450 -9.06 16.13 -6.89
N SER A 451 -8.83 14.99 -6.26
CA SER A 451 -8.96 14.77 -4.83
C SER A 451 -7.78 13.93 -4.34
N ASN A 452 -7.67 13.74 -3.03
CA ASN A 452 -6.76 12.76 -2.43
C ASN A 452 -7.30 11.30 -2.54
N PRO A 453 -6.56 10.29 -2.05
CA PRO A 453 -6.94 8.86 -2.12
C PRO A 453 -8.35 8.48 -1.68
N CYS A 454 -8.90 9.11 -0.64
CA CYS A 454 -10.22 8.75 -0.11
C CYS A 454 -11.33 9.76 -0.46
N SER A 455 -11.04 10.70 -1.37
CA SER A 455 -11.98 11.72 -1.87
C SER A 455 -12.54 12.67 -0.82
N GLU A 456 -11.91 12.82 0.35
CA GLU A 456 -12.33 13.77 1.40
C GLU A 456 -11.67 15.14 1.27
N TYR A 457 -10.46 15.21 0.70
CA TYR A 457 -9.77 16.46 0.41
C TYR A 457 -9.94 16.82 -1.07
N MET A 458 -10.52 17.99 -1.32
CA MET A 458 -10.83 18.49 -2.65
C MET A 458 -10.46 19.97 -2.72
N PHE A 459 -9.30 20.25 -3.30
CA PHE A 459 -8.79 21.59 -3.48
C PHE A 459 -7.95 21.67 -4.75
N LEU A 460 -7.24 22.78 -4.96
CA LEU A 460 -6.41 23.02 -6.14
C LEU A 460 -5.32 21.96 -6.29
N ASP A 461 -4.87 21.73 -7.52
CA ASP A 461 -3.75 20.84 -7.77
C ASP A 461 -2.46 21.34 -7.11
N ASP A 462 -1.54 20.42 -6.83
CA ASP A 462 -0.29 20.67 -6.13
C ASP A 462 -0.48 21.31 -4.75
N THR A 463 -1.45 20.82 -3.99
CA THR A 463 -1.71 21.23 -2.60
C THR A 463 -1.76 20.04 -1.66
N ALA A 464 -1.60 20.31 -0.37
CA ALA A 464 -1.60 19.29 0.67
C ALA A 464 -2.53 19.64 1.83
N CYS A 465 -3.07 18.61 2.47
CA CYS A 465 -3.95 18.72 3.63
C CYS A 465 -3.47 17.82 4.78
N ASN A 466 -3.38 18.42 5.96
CA ASN A 466 -3.21 17.74 7.23
C ASN A 466 -4.57 17.59 7.92
N LEU A 467 -4.78 16.47 8.61
CA LEU A 467 -6.08 16.08 9.13
C LEU A 467 -6.04 15.81 10.63
N ALA A 468 -7.17 15.98 11.28
CA ALA A 468 -7.41 15.48 12.63
C ALA A 468 -8.89 15.10 12.78
N SER A 469 -9.22 14.24 13.74
CA SER A 469 -10.60 13.83 13.99
C SER A 469 -10.93 13.81 15.47
N LEU A 470 -11.98 14.54 15.84
CA LEU A 470 -12.52 14.58 17.20
C LEU A 470 -13.38 13.34 17.47
N ASN A 471 -13.20 12.72 18.63
CA ASN A 471 -14.04 11.61 19.08
C ASN A 471 -15.33 12.16 19.72
N LEU A 472 -16.46 12.08 19.01
CA LEU A 472 -17.73 12.68 19.47
C LEU A 472 -18.20 12.15 20.83
N MET A 473 -17.90 10.89 21.15
CA MET A 473 -18.28 10.31 22.45
C MET A 473 -17.58 10.97 23.64
N LYS A 474 -16.43 11.64 23.43
CA LYS A 474 -15.77 12.39 24.51
C LYS A 474 -16.41 13.76 24.77
N PHE A 475 -17.32 14.18 23.90
CA PHE A 475 -18.11 15.40 24.03
C PHE A 475 -19.59 15.10 24.30
N TYR A 476 -19.90 13.85 24.68
CA TYR A 476 -21.24 13.44 25.05
C TYR A 476 -21.26 13.03 26.51
N ASP A 477 -22.27 13.51 27.23
CA ASP A 477 -22.53 13.12 28.59
C ASP A 477 -23.53 11.96 28.61
N GLU A 478 -23.05 10.76 28.92
CA GLU A 478 -23.87 9.55 28.88
C GLU A 478 -24.98 9.56 29.95
N GLU A 479 -24.72 10.17 31.11
CA GLU A 479 -25.66 10.21 32.24
C GLU A 479 -26.82 11.18 31.97
N THR A 480 -26.50 12.39 31.54
CA THR A 480 -27.52 13.43 31.26
C THR A 480 -28.06 13.34 29.83
N SER A 481 -27.42 12.56 28.96
CA SER A 481 -27.72 12.45 27.53
C SER A 481 -27.64 13.79 26.79
N THR A 482 -26.66 14.61 27.18
CA THR A 482 -26.45 15.95 26.61
C THR A 482 -25.14 16.01 25.83
N PHE A 483 -25.15 16.72 24.71
CA PHE A 483 -23.91 17.00 23.97
C PHE A 483 -23.24 18.24 24.58
N LYS A 484 -21.96 18.12 24.94
CA LYS A 484 -21.16 19.18 25.56
C LYS A 484 -20.68 20.16 24.50
N ILE A 485 -21.60 20.98 24.01
CA ILE A 485 -21.40 21.92 22.89
C ILE A 485 -20.16 22.79 23.09
N GLU A 486 -20.01 23.40 24.26
CA GLU A 486 -18.90 24.31 24.53
C GLU A 486 -17.55 23.58 24.67
N ASP A 487 -17.54 22.34 25.17
CA ASP A 487 -16.33 21.50 25.15
C ASP A 487 -15.94 21.16 23.71
N PHE A 488 -16.94 20.85 22.87
CA PHE A 488 -16.73 20.54 21.46
C PHE A 488 -16.20 21.76 20.70
N ARG A 489 -16.84 22.94 20.83
CA ARG A 489 -16.37 24.20 20.22
C ARG A 489 -14.94 24.54 20.64
N HIS A 490 -14.61 24.38 21.92
CA HIS A 490 -13.25 24.60 22.43
C HIS A 490 -12.24 23.62 21.82
N GLY A 491 -12.59 22.33 21.77
CA GLY A 491 -11.77 21.31 21.09
C GLY A 491 -11.55 21.61 19.61
N VAL A 492 -12.60 22.01 18.90
CA VAL A 492 -12.55 22.43 17.49
C VAL A 492 -11.62 23.62 17.28
N ARG A 493 -11.73 24.64 18.14
CA ARG A 493 -10.86 25.82 18.10
C ARG A 493 -9.39 25.44 18.28
N LEU A 494 -9.07 24.67 19.32
CA LEU A 494 -7.68 24.23 19.59
C LEU A 494 -7.09 23.41 18.45
N TRP A 495 -7.86 22.46 17.90
CA TRP A 495 -7.37 21.62 16.81
C TRP A 495 -7.29 22.34 15.47
N THR A 496 -8.10 23.37 15.23
CA THR A 496 -7.93 24.26 14.08
C THR A 496 -6.58 24.98 14.16
N ILE A 497 -6.18 25.46 15.35
CA ILE A 497 -4.87 26.09 15.58
C ILE A 497 -3.73 25.06 15.39
N VAL A 498 -3.86 23.84 15.91
CA VAL A 498 -2.86 22.76 15.70
C VAL A 498 -2.65 22.48 14.22
N LEU A 499 -3.74 22.37 13.45
CA LEU A 499 -3.65 22.07 12.03
C LEU A 499 -3.00 23.24 11.28
N GLU A 500 -3.32 24.48 11.62
CA GLU A 500 -2.71 25.67 11.01
C GLU A 500 -1.21 25.78 11.32
N ILE A 501 -0.78 25.54 12.57
CA ILE A 501 0.64 25.48 12.93
C ILE A 501 1.35 24.35 12.16
N SER A 502 0.65 23.26 11.89
CA SER A 502 1.22 22.15 11.14
C SER A 502 1.49 22.48 9.67
N VAL A 503 0.74 23.41 9.05
CA VAL A 503 1.06 23.95 7.72
C VAL A 503 2.38 24.72 7.77
N LEU A 504 2.59 25.51 8.82
CA LEU A 504 3.76 26.38 9.00
C LEU A 504 5.08 25.62 9.18
N MET A 505 5.03 24.52 9.95
CA MET A 505 6.23 23.73 10.28
C MET A 505 6.63 22.77 9.16
N ALA A 506 5.75 22.50 8.21
CA ALA A 506 5.90 21.42 7.25
C ALA A 506 6.98 21.64 6.19
N GLN A 507 7.46 20.53 5.64
CA GLN A 507 8.16 20.47 4.35
C GLN A 507 7.39 19.58 3.36
N PHE A 508 7.61 19.81 2.06
CA PHE A 508 6.82 19.23 0.96
C PHE A 508 7.72 18.65 -0.14
N PRO A 509 7.26 17.65 -0.91
CA PRO A 509 8.09 16.88 -1.85
C PRO A 509 8.45 17.61 -3.15
N SER A 510 7.85 18.78 -3.40
CA SER A 510 8.15 19.66 -4.54
C SER A 510 8.00 21.12 -4.17
N ALA A 511 8.67 21.99 -4.93
CA ALA A 511 8.60 23.44 -4.81
C ALA A 511 7.16 23.95 -4.91
N ARG A 512 6.44 23.52 -5.95
CA ARG A 512 5.07 23.95 -6.22
C ARG A 512 4.12 23.62 -5.08
N ILE A 513 4.24 22.41 -4.50
CA ILE A 513 3.39 21.99 -3.38
C ILE A 513 3.69 22.83 -2.14
N ALA A 514 4.96 23.16 -1.87
CA ALA A 514 5.33 24.03 -0.77
C ALA A 514 4.71 25.43 -0.92
N GLU A 515 4.81 26.02 -2.11
CA GLU A 515 4.25 27.34 -2.41
C GLU A 515 2.73 27.38 -2.23
N LEU A 516 2.00 26.48 -2.90
CA LEU A 516 0.54 26.53 -2.88
C LEU A 516 -0.05 26.11 -1.54
N SER A 517 0.56 25.12 -0.86
CA SER A 517 0.11 24.72 0.48
C SER A 517 0.31 25.85 1.49
N TYR A 518 1.38 26.65 1.36
CA TYR A 518 1.57 27.86 2.17
C TYR A 518 0.63 29.01 1.75
N LYS A 519 0.37 29.18 0.45
CA LYS A 519 -0.52 30.22 -0.09
C LYS A 519 -1.97 30.05 0.36
N PHE A 520 -2.48 28.82 0.45
CA PHE A 520 -3.90 28.54 0.72
C PHE A 520 -4.18 27.93 2.10
N ARG A 521 -3.17 27.31 2.73
CA ARG A 521 -3.21 26.87 4.13
C ARG A 521 -4.41 25.95 4.42
N THR A 522 -4.63 24.95 3.59
CA THR A 522 -5.79 24.06 3.69
C THR A 522 -5.66 23.08 4.85
N LEU A 523 -6.74 22.93 5.62
CA LEU A 523 -6.86 22.02 6.74
C LEU A 523 -8.01 21.02 6.50
N GLY A 524 -8.01 19.93 7.27
CA GLY A 524 -9.07 18.93 7.26
C GLY A 524 -9.40 18.41 8.64
N LEU A 525 -10.09 19.24 9.44
CA LEU A 525 -10.65 18.80 10.71
C LEU A 525 -11.97 18.04 10.49
N GLY A 526 -12.09 16.88 11.12
CA GLY A 526 -13.26 16.02 11.06
C GLY A 526 -13.66 15.49 12.44
N TYR A 527 -14.50 14.46 12.44
CA TYR A 527 -14.86 13.70 13.63
C TYR A 527 -14.91 12.19 13.36
N ALA A 528 -15.00 11.40 14.43
CA ALA A 528 -15.30 9.98 14.43
C ALA A 528 -16.44 9.68 15.42
N ASN A 529 -16.92 8.44 15.44
CA ASN A 529 -17.94 7.95 16.38
C ASN A 529 -19.37 8.51 16.20
N LEU A 530 -19.76 9.00 15.00
CA LEU A 530 -21.16 9.46 14.82
C LEU A 530 -22.16 8.31 15.00
N GLY A 531 -21.92 7.15 14.37
CA GLY A 531 -22.82 6.00 14.52
C GLY A 531 -22.97 5.55 15.97
N THR A 532 -21.86 5.57 16.73
CA THR A 532 -21.85 5.27 18.17
C THR A 532 -22.65 6.29 18.98
N LEU A 533 -22.45 7.59 18.71
CA LEU A 533 -23.18 8.66 19.40
C LEU A 533 -24.70 8.49 19.22
N LEU A 534 -25.14 8.24 17.99
CA LEU A 534 -26.55 8.03 17.68
C LEU A 534 -27.09 6.78 18.40
N MET A 535 -26.37 5.66 18.33
CA MET A 535 -26.74 4.41 18.98
C MET A 535 -26.88 4.57 20.49
N VAL A 536 -25.89 5.15 21.16
CA VAL A 536 -25.91 5.38 22.62
C VAL A 536 -27.02 6.33 23.03
N ASN A 537 -27.38 7.29 22.18
CA ASN A 537 -28.51 8.18 22.40
C ASN A 537 -29.88 7.54 22.08
N GLY A 538 -29.91 6.28 21.64
CA GLY A 538 -31.14 5.58 21.27
C GLY A 538 -31.77 6.09 19.96
N ILE A 539 -30.98 6.73 19.09
CA ILE A 539 -31.44 7.27 17.81
C ILE A 539 -31.04 6.30 16.70
N PRO A 540 -32.01 5.74 15.93
CA PRO A 540 -31.71 4.95 14.76
C PRO A 540 -30.87 5.72 13.75
N TYR A 541 -29.86 5.08 13.16
CA TYR A 541 -28.98 5.72 12.17
C TYR A 541 -29.74 6.19 10.92
N ASP A 542 -30.85 5.51 10.58
CA ASP A 542 -31.78 5.94 9.54
C ASP A 542 -33.03 6.60 10.13
N SER A 543 -32.91 7.85 10.56
CA SER A 543 -34.03 8.61 11.13
C SER A 543 -33.92 10.12 10.84
N PRO A 544 -35.03 10.87 10.76
CA PRO A 544 -34.98 12.33 10.64
C PRO A 544 -34.18 13.01 11.77
N GLU A 545 -34.22 12.45 12.98
CA GLU A 545 -33.41 12.86 14.12
C GLU A 545 -31.91 12.72 13.83
N SER A 546 -31.47 11.55 13.34
CA SER A 546 -30.07 11.31 13.01
C SER A 546 -29.52 12.30 11.97
N LEU A 547 -30.31 12.60 10.93
CA LEU A 547 -29.92 13.55 9.87
C LEU A 547 -29.70 14.95 10.46
N SER A 548 -30.61 15.38 11.34
CA SER A 548 -30.55 16.72 11.92
C SER A 548 -29.41 16.85 12.95
N TRP A 549 -29.14 15.80 13.72
CA TRP A 549 -27.96 15.70 14.59
C TRP A 549 -26.64 15.74 13.81
N ALA A 550 -26.54 14.93 12.75
CA ALA A 550 -25.36 14.89 11.89
C ALA A 550 -25.09 16.26 11.26
N GLY A 551 -26.14 16.91 10.73
CA GLY A 551 -26.05 18.27 10.20
C GLY A 551 -25.60 19.28 11.24
N ALA A 552 -26.20 19.30 12.43
CA ALA A 552 -25.87 20.26 13.49
C ALA A 552 -24.44 20.10 14.02
N ILE A 553 -23.99 18.88 14.32
CA ILE A 553 -22.62 18.63 14.80
C ILE A 553 -21.60 19.03 13.72
N THR A 554 -21.88 18.69 12.46
CA THR A 554 -20.99 19.04 11.34
C THR A 554 -20.97 20.55 11.09
N ALA A 555 -22.10 21.23 11.25
CA ALA A 555 -22.20 22.69 11.15
C ALA A 555 -21.38 23.39 12.25
N ILE A 556 -21.47 22.94 13.51
CA ILE A 556 -20.67 23.48 14.61
C ILE A 556 -19.17 23.25 14.34
N LEU A 557 -18.78 22.04 13.93
CA LEU A 557 -17.40 21.70 13.60
C LEU A 557 -16.81 22.69 12.59
N THR A 558 -17.44 22.84 11.43
CA THR A 558 -16.87 23.65 10.35
C THR A 558 -17.05 25.15 10.58
N GLY A 559 -18.20 25.56 11.09
CA GLY A 559 -18.46 26.97 11.42
C GLY A 559 -17.48 27.48 12.46
N GLN A 560 -17.26 26.72 13.55
CA GLN A 560 -16.31 27.09 14.59
C GLN A 560 -14.86 27.06 14.09
N SER A 561 -14.50 26.15 13.18
CA SER A 561 -13.19 26.19 12.52
C SER A 561 -13.00 27.43 11.66
N TYR A 562 -14.00 27.85 10.87
CA TYR A 562 -13.89 29.09 10.09
C TYR A 562 -13.91 30.34 10.97
N ALA A 563 -14.69 30.36 12.06
CA ALA A 563 -14.65 31.43 13.06
C ALA A 563 -13.26 31.55 13.69
N THR A 564 -12.65 30.42 14.05
CA THR A 564 -11.26 30.38 14.56
C THR A 564 -10.25 30.82 13.49
N SER A 565 -10.46 30.43 12.24
CA SER A 565 -9.64 30.85 11.11
C SER A 565 -9.72 32.37 10.86
N ALA A 566 -10.91 32.96 11.01
CA ALA A 566 -11.11 34.40 10.92
C ALA A 566 -10.50 35.16 12.13
N GLU A 567 -10.57 34.58 13.33
CA GLU A 567 -9.89 35.09 14.53
C GLU A 567 -8.36 35.11 14.31
N MET A 568 -7.78 34.02 13.79
CA MET A 568 -6.36 33.99 13.42
C MET A 568 -6.01 34.98 12.31
N ALA A 569 -6.91 35.19 11.33
CA ALA A 569 -6.69 36.16 10.25
C ALA A 569 -6.62 37.61 10.76
N LYS A 570 -7.42 37.94 11.78
CA LYS A 570 -7.37 39.25 12.44
C LYS A 570 -6.00 39.55 13.06
N GLU A 571 -5.34 38.54 13.63
CA GLU A 571 -4.06 38.72 14.32
C GLU A 571 -2.84 38.49 13.42
N LEU A 572 -2.91 37.52 12.50
CA LEU A 572 -1.78 37.03 11.70
C LEU A 572 -1.92 37.35 10.20
N GLY A 573 -3.04 37.96 9.79
CA GLY A 573 -3.42 38.18 8.39
C GLY A 573 -4.14 36.97 7.77
N ALA A 574 -5.00 37.23 6.79
CA ALA A 574 -5.63 36.20 5.98
C ALA A 574 -4.60 35.36 5.19
N PHE A 575 -5.01 34.20 4.65
CA PHE A 575 -4.14 33.45 3.74
C PHE A 575 -3.82 34.29 2.49
N PRO A 576 -2.60 34.19 1.92
CA PRO A 576 -2.19 35.06 0.82
C PRO A 576 -3.11 35.08 -0.41
N GLY A 577 -3.80 33.97 -0.70
CA GLY A 577 -4.78 33.89 -1.80
C GLY A 577 -6.18 34.46 -1.49
N PHE A 578 -6.42 35.05 -0.32
CA PHE A 578 -7.75 35.44 0.12
C PHE A 578 -8.35 36.59 -0.68
N GLU A 579 -7.62 37.69 -0.87
CA GLU A 579 -8.16 38.90 -1.51
C GLU A 579 -8.64 38.64 -2.94
N GLU A 580 -7.88 37.84 -3.70
CA GLU A 580 -8.25 37.38 -5.05
C GLU A 580 -9.58 36.59 -5.05
N ASN A 581 -9.90 35.91 -3.95
CA ASN A 581 -11.04 34.99 -3.83
C ASN A 581 -12.10 35.46 -2.82
N ARG A 582 -12.02 36.70 -2.32
CA ARG A 582 -12.82 37.18 -1.20
C ARG A 582 -14.31 36.97 -1.41
N ASP A 583 -14.83 37.38 -2.57
CA ASP A 583 -16.26 37.30 -2.87
C ASP A 583 -16.74 35.85 -3.01
N ALA A 584 -15.95 35.00 -3.67
CA ALA A 584 -16.25 33.57 -3.83
C ALA A 584 -16.23 32.84 -2.49
N MET A 585 -15.23 33.11 -1.65
CA MET A 585 -15.16 32.53 -0.31
C MET A 585 -16.35 32.97 0.55
N LEU A 586 -16.66 34.28 0.58
CA LEU A 586 -17.81 34.78 1.36
C LEU A 586 -19.15 34.24 0.84
N ARG A 587 -19.30 34.02 -0.47
CA ARG A 587 -20.47 33.33 -1.05
C ARG A 587 -20.62 31.93 -0.46
N VAL A 588 -19.54 31.15 -0.43
CA VAL A 588 -19.54 29.78 0.14
C VAL A 588 -19.86 29.81 1.64
N ILE A 589 -19.28 30.73 2.41
CA ILE A 589 -19.60 30.91 3.84
C ILE A 589 -21.08 31.26 4.05
N ARG A 590 -21.66 32.14 3.23
CA ARG A 590 -23.10 32.46 3.29
C ARG A 590 -23.97 31.25 2.94
N ASN A 591 -23.58 30.43 1.97
CA ASN A 591 -24.31 29.21 1.63
C ASN A 591 -24.27 28.16 2.76
N HIS A 592 -23.12 27.96 3.42
CA HIS A 592 -23.04 27.14 4.61
C HIS A 592 -23.96 27.65 5.73
N ARG A 593 -23.92 28.96 6.00
CA ARG A 593 -24.80 29.63 6.97
C ARG A 593 -26.29 29.41 6.62
N ARG A 594 -26.69 29.61 5.36
CA ARG A 594 -28.07 29.38 4.89
C ARG A 594 -28.53 27.95 5.13
N ALA A 595 -27.66 26.95 4.91
CA ALA A 595 -27.98 25.56 5.24
C ALA A 595 -28.20 25.36 6.75
N ALA A 596 -27.42 26.02 7.61
CA ALA A 596 -27.58 25.95 9.07
C ALA A 596 -28.90 26.58 9.55
N TYR A 597 -29.35 27.62 8.84
CA TYR A 597 -30.65 28.26 9.05
C TYR A 597 -31.82 27.52 8.37
N ASN A 598 -31.54 26.45 7.62
CA ASN A 598 -32.52 25.74 6.79
C ASN A 598 -33.28 26.69 5.85
N ALA A 599 -32.53 27.58 5.20
CA ALA A 599 -33.08 28.62 4.33
C ALA A 599 -33.79 28.03 3.10
N PRO A 600 -34.79 28.74 2.54
CA PRO A 600 -35.42 28.37 1.28
C PRO A 600 -34.42 28.19 0.13
N PRO A 601 -34.66 27.25 -0.81
CA PRO A 601 -33.77 27.00 -1.95
C PRO A 601 -33.43 28.22 -2.83
N ALA A 602 -34.30 29.23 -2.85
CA ALA A 602 -34.12 30.46 -3.63
C ALA A 602 -33.06 31.41 -3.04
N GLU A 603 -32.67 31.24 -1.78
CA GLU A 603 -31.69 32.10 -1.13
C GLU A 603 -30.23 31.67 -1.39
N PHE A 604 -30.00 30.43 -1.83
CA PHE A 604 -28.65 29.94 -2.11
C PHE A 604 -28.06 30.59 -3.37
N GLU A 605 -26.80 31.01 -3.28
CA GLU A 605 -26.07 31.67 -4.36
C GLU A 605 -25.32 30.63 -5.20
N ASP A 606 -25.47 30.69 -6.53
CA ASP A 606 -24.72 29.92 -7.53
C ASP A 606 -24.65 28.40 -7.33
N LEU A 607 -25.71 27.80 -6.78
CA LEU A 607 -25.83 26.35 -6.69
C LEU A 607 -26.80 25.84 -7.74
N THR A 608 -26.48 24.73 -8.40
CA THR A 608 -27.41 24.00 -9.29
C THR A 608 -28.15 22.92 -8.53
N VAL A 609 -27.46 22.16 -7.67
CA VAL A 609 -28.06 21.16 -6.77
C VAL A 609 -28.22 21.77 -5.37
N ARG A 610 -29.42 21.65 -4.79
CA ARG A 610 -29.75 22.29 -3.51
C ARG A 610 -29.35 21.41 -2.32
N PRO A 611 -28.71 21.98 -1.28
CA PRO A 611 -28.28 21.25 -0.10
C PRO A 611 -29.45 20.91 0.85
N MET A 612 -29.22 19.96 1.75
CA MET A 612 -30.10 19.67 2.88
C MET A 612 -29.77 20.59 4.06
N GLY A 613 -30.77 21.31 4.59
CA GLY A 613 -30.61 22.11 5.82
C GLY A 613 -30.88 21.32 7.10
N ILE A 614 -30.55 21.90 8.26
CA ILE A 614 -30.82 21.30 9.57
C ILE A 614 -32.30 21.47 9.90
N ASN A 615 -33.04 20.38 10.08
CA ASN A 615 -34.45 20.48 10.47
C ASN A 615 -34.58 20.70 11.99
N PRO A 616 -35.04 21.88 12.45
CA PRO A 616 -35.11 22.19 13.88
C PRO A 616 -36.14 21.34 14.63
N LYS A 617 -37.09 20.70 13.93
CA LYS A 617 -38.08 19.81 14.55
C LYS A 617 -37.45 18.56 15.16
N TYR A 618 -36.35 18.09 14.60
CA TYR A 618 -35.73 16.80 14.93
C TYR A 618 -34.35 16.96 15.59
N CYS A 619 -33.99 18.16 16.03
CA CYS A 619 -32.70 18.46 16.64
C CYS A 619 -32.90 19.26 17.94
N PRO A 620 -32.14 19.00 19.01
CA PRO A 620 -32.15 19.83 20.21
C PRO A 620 -31.93 21.31 19.89
N ALA A 621 -32.74 22.19 20.48
CA ALA A 621 -32.69 23.63 20.20
C ALA A 621 -31.29 24.22 20.41
N GLU A 622 -30.62 23.83 21.49
CA GLU A 622 -29.27 24.29 21.83
C GLU A 622 -28.23 23.91 20.76
N LEU A 623 -28.35 22.72 20.14
CA LEU A 623 -27.47 22.30 19.04
C LEU A 623 -27.72 23.12 17.77
N VAL A 624 -28.99 23.40 17.45
CA VAL A 624 -29.35 24.24 16.30
C VAL A 624 -28.86 25.68 16.49
N GLU A 625 -29.03 26.23 17.69
CA GLU A 625 -28.56 27.58 18.03
C GLU A 625 -27.04 27.67 17.96
N ALA A 626 -26.31 26.70 18.50
CA ALA A 626 -24.86 26.64 18.41
C ALA A 626 -24.38 26.53 16.94
N ALA A 627 -25.04 25.71 16.12
CA ALA A 627 -24.73 25.61 14.70
C ALA A 627 -24.90 26.94 13.97
N LYS A 628 -26.00 27.67 14.23
CA LYS A 628 -26.24 29.00 13.66
C LYS A 628 -25.18 30.00 14.12
N LEU A 629 -24.92 30.06 15.43
CA LEU A 629 -23.97 30.98 16.03
C LEU A 629 -22.56 30.80 15.47
N SER A 630 -22.09 29.56 15.33
CA SER A 630 -20.76 29.28 14.74
C SER A 630 -20.60 29.85 13.32
N TRP A 631 -21.66 29.81 12.51
CA TRP A 631 -21.64 30.38 11.15
C TRP A 631 -21.88 31.90 11.12
N ASP A 632 -22.64 32.44 12.07
CA ASP A 632 -22.79 33.88 12.26
C ASP A 632 -21.43 34.51 12.63
N GLU A 633 -20.73 33.94 13.61
CA GLU A 633 -19.38 34.36 14.02
C GLU A 633 -18.37 34.25 12.87
N ALA A 634 -18.38 33.13 12.13
CA ALA A 634 -17.51 32.92 10.98
C ALA A 634 -17.72 33.98 9.89
N LEU A 635 -18.98 34.30 9.57
CA LEU A 635 -19.30 35.31 8.56
C LEU A 635 -18.97 36.72 9.03
N GLU A 636 -19.31 37.07 10.27
CA GLU A 636 -19.10 38.40 10.84
C GLU A 636 -17.62 38.76 10.92
N ILE A 637 -16.82 37.89 11.54
CA ILE A 637 -15.38 38.13 11.69
C ILE A 637 -14.69 38.00 10.33
N GLY A 638 -15.03 36.96 9.55
CA GLY A 638 -14.41 36.69 8.26
C GLY A 638 -14.69 37.75 7.19
N SER A 639 -15.84 38.41 7.23
CA SER A 639 -16.12 39.53 6.32
C SER A 639 -15.21 40.74 6.59
N ASN A 640 -14.82 40.95 7.85
CA ASN A 640 -14.02 42.10 8.27
C ASN A 640 -12.50 41.86 8.11
N PHE A 641 -12.02 40.65 8.43
CA PHE A 641 -10.58 40.36 8.52
C PHE A 641 -10.10 39.28 7.53
N GLY A 642 -11.02 38.66 6.80
CA GLY A 642 -10.75 37.48 5.99
C GLY A 642 -10.56 36.22 6.82
N PHE A 643 -10.00 35.19 6.19
CA PHE A 643 -9.79 33.88 6.82
C PHE A 643 -8.33 33.48 6.68
N ARG A 644 -7.82 32.73 7.67
CA ARG A 644 -6.46 32.22 7.66
C ARG A 644 -6.30 30.96 6.80
N ASN A 645 -7.40 30.28 6.47
CA ASN A 645 -7.41 28.98 5.82
C ASN A 645 -8.48 28.92 4.73
N ALA A 646 -8.12 28.48 3.52
CA ALA A 646 -9.07 28.39 2.40
C ALA A 646 -10.07 27.23 2.56
N GLN A 647 -9.65 26.14 3.19
CA GLN A 647 -10.45 24.95 3.53
C GLN A 647 -10.13 24.56 4.98
N VAL A 648 -11.11 24.14 5.78
CA VAL A 648 -10.91 23.83 7.21
C VAL A 648 -11.34 22.43 7.64
N SER A 649 -12.22 21.78 6.89
CA SER A 649 -12.91 20.57 7.33
C SER A 649 -13.10 19.53 6.25
N VAL A 650 -12.99 18.26 6.66
CA VAL A 650 -13.27 17.06 5.86
C VAL A 650 -13.82 15.97 6.80
N ILE A 651 -14.49 14.95 6.27
CA ILE A 651 -14.73 13.73 7.04
C ILE A 651 -13.89 12.60 6.46
N ALA A 652 -12.82 12.24 7.17
CA ALA A 652 -11.90 11.19 6.79
C ALA A 652 -12.40 9.80 7.23
N PRO A 653 -11.87 8.69 6.66
CA PRO A 653 -12.29 7.35 7.05
C PRO A 653 -11.79 6.94 8.45
N THR A 654 -10.78 7.60 9.01
CA THR A 654 -10.24 7.36 10.38
C THR A 654 -9.80 5.91 10.71
N GLY A 655 -9.60 5.03 9.72
CA GLY A 655 -9.46 3.57 9.95
C GLY A 655 -8.33 3.09 10.88
N THR A 656 -7.28 3.89 11.14
CA THR A 656 -6.26 3.56 12.16
C THR A 656 -6.38 4.47 13.39
N ILE A 657 -6.65 5.76 13.21
CA ILE A 657 -6.74 6.70 14.33
C ILE A 657 -8.02 6.51 15.16
N GLY A 658 -9.10 5.98 14.58
CA GLY A 658 -10.29 5.56 15.32
C GLY A 658 -9.95 4.46 16.32
N LEU A 659 -9.10 3.50 15.96
CA LEU A 659 -8.67 2.43 16.85
C LEU A 659 -7.80 2.95 18.00
N VAL A 660 -6.89 3.90 17.73
CA VAL A 660 -6.07 4.49 18.81
C VAL A 660 -6.90 5.40 19.74
N MET A 661 -8.05 5.90 19.28
CA MET A 661 -9.01 6.67 20.08
C MET A 661 -10.09 5.81 20.76
N ASP A 662 -10.02 4.49 20.63
CA ASP A 662 -11.06 3.56 21.11
C ASP A 662 -12.47 3.91 20.56
N CYS A 663 -12.55 4.17 19.26
CA CYS A 663 -13.81 4.39 18.57
C CYS A 663 -14.43 3.06 18.12
N ASP A 664 -15.71 2.84 18.43
CA ASP A 664 -16.48 1.70 17.93
C ASP A 664 -16.84 1.91 16.45
N THR A 665 -17.15 3.16 16.06
CA THR A 665 -17.48 3.57 14.70
C THR A 665 -16.52 4.62 14.15
N THR A 666 -16.22 4.54 12.86
CA THR A 666 -15.20 5.37 12.20
C THR A 666 -15.81 6.53 11.44
N GLY A 667 -15.27 7.74 11.57
CA GLY A 667 -15.76 8.90 10.80
C GLY A 667 -17.26 9.15 11.03
N ILE A 668 -17.98 9.28 9.91
CA ILE A 668 -19.45 9.34 9.83
C ILE A 668 -20.11 7.96 9.74
N GLU A 669 -19.34 6.87 9.60
CA GLU A 669 -19.85 5.52 9.34
C GLU A 669 -20.74 5.01 10.50
N PRO A 670 -21.79 4.22 10.20
CA PRO A 670 -22.41 3.39 11.21
C PRO A 670 -21.46 2.25 11.62
N ASP A 671 -21.85 1.46 12.60
CA ASP A 671 -21.09 0.25 12.89
C ASP A 671 -21.22 -0.76 11.74
N PHE A 672 -20.13 -1.44 11.42
CA PHE A 672 -20.07 -2.41 10.34
C PHE A 672 -20.83 -3.69 10.71
N ALA A 673 -20.60 -4.17 11.94
CA ALA A 673 -21.26 -5.30 12.57
C ALA A 673 -21.04 -5.21 14.09
N ILE A 674 -21.99 -5.70 14.89
CA ILE A 674 -21.93 -5.66 16.37
C ILE A 674 -20.69 -6.40 16.89
N ILE A 675 -20.34 -7.52 16.24
CA ILE A 675 -19.10 -8.25 16.45
C ILE A 675 -18.46 -8.44 15.09
N LYS A 676 -17.18 -8.06 14.98
CA LYS A 676 -16.44 -8.07 13.71
C LYS A 676 -15.06 -8.67 13.89
N TYR A 677 -14.62 -9.42 12.90
CA TYR A 677 -13.29 -10.00 12.86
C TYR A 677 -12.44 -9.28 11.83
N LYS A 678 -11.26 -8.83 12.26
CA LYS A 678 -10.30 -8.17 11.38
C LYS A 678 -9.16 -9.12 11.05
N LYS A 679 -8.96 -9.42 9.76
CA LYS A 679 -7.76 -10.13 9.28
C LYS A 679 -6.56 -9.19 9.37
N LEU A 680 -5.45 -9.66 9.93
CA LEU A 680 -4.21 -8.88 10.04
C LEU A 680 -3.34 -9.09 8.80
N ALA A 681 -2.55 -8.07 8.43
CA ALA A 681 -1.53 -8.21 7.39
C ALA A 681 -0.42 -9.13 7.91
N GLY A 682 -0.14 -10.23 7.20
CA GLY A 682 0.69 -11.34 7.69
C GLY A 682 -0.09 -12.54 8.26
N GLY A 683 -1.43 -12.50 8.25
CA GLY A 683 -2.29 -13.60 8.71
C GLY A 683 -2.85 -13.40 10.13
N GLY A 684 -3.93 -14.13 10.46
CA GLY A 684 -4.58 -14.12 11.78
C GLY A 684 -5.80 -13.19 11.87
N TYR A 685 -6.65 -13.40 12.88
CA TYR A 685 -7.89 -12.66 13.10
C TYR A 685 -7.97 -12.05 14.50
N PHE A 686 -8.53 -10.84 14.59
CA PHE A 686 -8.80 -10.16 15.85
C PHE A 686 -10.31 -9.91 16.02
N LYS A 687 -10.91 -10.40 17.12
CA LYS A 687 -12.31 -10.17 17.48
C LYS A 687 -12.47 -8.75 18.05
N ILE A 688 -13.31 -7.93 17.40
CA ILE A 688 -13.69 -6.60 17.86
C ILE A 688 -15.16 -6.67 18.26
N VAL A 689 -15.43 -6.33 19.52
CA VAL A 689 -16.77 -6.31 20.09
C VAL A 689 -17.17 -4.87 20.35
N ASN A 690 -18.33 -4.46 19.84
CA ASN A 690 -18.90 -3.15 20.10
C ASN A 690 -19.17 -2.97 21.60
N GLN A 691 -18.57 -1.95 22.21
CA GLN A 691 -18.71 -1.67 23.65
C GLN A 691 -19.91 -0.78 23.97
N SER A 692 -20.52 -0.19 22.95
CA SER A 692 -21.61 0.77 23.06
C SER A 692 -23.00 0.16 23.12
N VAL A 693 -23.17 -1.11 22.71
CA VAL A 693 -24.47 -1.82 22.81
C VAL A 693 -25.01 -1.80 24.24
N ARG A 694 -24.18 -2.13 25.23
CA ARG A 694 -24.56 -2.10 26.65
C ARG A 694 -25.08 -0.74 27.09
N LYS A 695 -24.39 0.33 26.68
CA LYS A 695 -24.72 1.71 27.02
C LYS A 695 -26.06 2.13 26.41
N ALA A 696 -26.28 1.79 25.14
CA ALA A 696 -27.54 2.04 24.46
C ALA A 696 -28.71 1.27 25.11
N LEU A 697 -28.50 0.01 25.50
CA LEU A 697 -29.53 -0.77 26.22
C LEU A 697 -29.85 -0.15 27.59
N ALA A 698 -28.84 0.28 28.35
CA ALA A 698 -29.07 0.98 29.63
C ALA A 698 -29.89 2.26 29.41
N LYS A 699 -29.56 3.06 28.37
CA LYS A 699 -30.32 4.26 27.99
C LYS A 699 -31.78 3.96 27.63
N LEU A 700 -32.03 2.83 26.99
CA LEU A 700 -33.37 2.37 26.60
C LEU A 700 -34.17 1.77 27.76
N GLY A 701 -33.59 1.71 28.97
CA GLY A 701 -34.28 1.30 30.20
C GLY A 701 -34.28 -0.21 30.46
N TYR A 702 -33.37 -0.97 29.84
CA TYR A 702 -33.19 -2.39 30.16
C TYR A 702 -32.45 -2.54 31.50
N SER A 703 -32.81 -3.57 32.29
CA SER A 703 -32.11 -3.88 33.54
C SER A 703 -30.76 -4.55 33.28
N GLU A 704 -29.85 -4.48 34.25
CA GLU A 704 -28.53 -5.13 34.14
C GLU A 704 -28.62 -6.62 33.77
N GLN A 705 -29.58 -7.36 34.33
CA GLN A 705 -29.80 -8.77 33.97
C GLN A 705 -30.24 -8.94 32.52
N GLN A 706 -31.14 -8.08 32.02
CA GLN A 706 -31.60 -8.14 30.63
C GLN A 706 -30.45 -7.82 29.67
N ILE A 707 -29.62 -6.84 30.03
CA ILE A 707 -28.43 -6.46 29.27
C ILE A 707 -27.45 -7.62 29.20
N GLU A 708 -27.15 -8.27 30.34
CA GLU A 708 -26.25 -9.43 30.38
C GLU A 708 -26.78 -10.60 29.52
N ASP A 709 -28.09 -10.87 29.57
CA ASP A 709 -28.71 -11.90 28.73
C ASP A 709 -28.58 -11.57 27.22
N ILE A 710 -28.76 -10.29 26.83
CA ILE A 710 -28.60 -9.82 25.44
C ILE A 710 -27.13 -9.87 25.01
N GLU A 711 -26.20 -9.45 25.87
CA GLU A 711 -24.77 -9.51 25.58
C GLU A 711 -24.29 -10.95 25.44
N LYS A 712 -24.75 -11.86 26.30
CA LYS A 712 -24.44 -13.29 26.23
C LYS A 712 -24.98 -13.91 24.95
N TYR A 713 -26.19 -13.55 24.53
CA TYR A 713 -26.75 -13.97 23.25
C TYR A 713 -25.89 -13.52 22.05
N SER A 714 -25.35 -12.31 22.11
CA SER A 714 -24.59 -11.72 21.01
C SER A 714 -23.13 -12.21 20.99
N LYS A 715 -22.43 -12.12 22.13
CA LYS A 715 -20.98 -12.38 22.27
C LYS A 715 -20.61 -13.83 22.54
N GLY A 716 -21.58 -14.62 23.00
CA GLY A 716 -21.39 -15.97 23.50
C GLY A 716 -21.10 -16.01 24.99
N SER A 717 -21.29 -17.18 25.59
CA SER A 717 -20.96 -17.46 26.98
C SER A 717 -19.45 -17.63 27.22
N GLY A 718 -18.68 -17.95 26.16
CA GLY A 718 -17.28 -18.33 26.25
C GLY A 718 -17.03 -19.61 27.07
N THR A 719 -18.07 -20.41 27.35
CA THR A 719 -17.97 -21.62 28.17
C THR A 719 -18.96 -22.72 27.77
N LEU A 720 -18.54 -23.98 27.94
CA LEU A 720 -19.40 -25.16 27.81
C LEU A 720 -20.40 -25.32 28.96
N LEU A 721 -20.22 -24.56 30.05
CA LEU A 721 -21.14 -24.60 31.18
C LEU A 721 -22.51 -24.07 30.78
N GLY A 722 -23.53 -24.93 30.82
CA GLY A 722 -24.88 -24.59 30.40
C GLY A 722 -25.10 -24.65 28.88
N CYS A 723 -24.09 -25.08 28.11
CA CYS A 723 -24.20 -25.27 26.67
C CYS A 723 -25.15 -26.44 26.32
N PRO A 724 -26.09 -26.24 25.38
CA PRO A 724 -26.97 -27.31 24.91
C PRO A 724 -26.18 -28.33 24.07
N ALA A 725 -26.52 -29.61 24.23
CA ALA A 725 -25.89 -30.75 23.55
C ALA A 725 -24.39 -30.95 23.83
N ILE A 726 -23.51 -30.04 23.37
CA ILE A 726 -22.06 -30.11 23.51
C ILE A 726 -21.62 -29.44 24.82
N ASN A 727 -21.56 -30.23 25.88
CA ASN A 727 -21.11 -29.81 27.21
C ASN A 727 -20.17 -30.82 27.87
N LYS A 728 -19.63 -30.46 29.03
CA LYS A 728 -18.68 -31.29 29.80
C LYS A 728 -19.17 -32.73 30.01
N LYS A 729 -20.47 -32.96 30.21
CA LYS A 729 -21.02 -34.31 30.39
C LYS A 729 -20.98 -35.10 29.07
N SER A 730 -21.52 -34.52 27.99
CA SER A 730 -21.55 -35.16 26.67
C SER A 730 -20.15 -35.48 26.12
N LEU A 731 -19.17 -34.58 26.32
CA LEU A 731 -17.80 -34.80 25.85
C LEU A 731 -17.12 -35.94 26.61
N LYS A 732 -17.37 -36.06 27.92
CA LYS A 732 -16.88 -37.19 28.72
C LYS A 732 -17.47 -38.52 28.25
N GLU A 733 -18.76 -38.55 27.92
CA GLU A 733 -19.42 -39.73 27.35
C GLU A 733 -18.80 -40.14 25.99
N LYS A 734 -18.20 -39.19 25.26
CA LYS A 734 -17.46 -39.40 24.01
C LYS A 734 -15.95 -39.63 24.22
N GLY A 735 -15.49 -39.82 25.46
CA GLY A 735 -14.10 -40.19 25.77
C GLY A 735 -13.15 -39.03 26.11
N PHE A 736 -13.65 -37.80 26.25
CA PHE A 736 -12.81 -36.66 26.67
C PHE A 736 -12.47 -36.71 28.16
N THR A 737 -11.20 -36.45 28.49
CA THR A 737 -10.74 -36.31 29.88
C THR A 737 -10.99 -34.90 30.41
N ASP A 738 -11.03 -34.75 31.75
CA ASP A 738 -11.17 -33.42 32.38
C ASP A 738 -10.08 -32.44 31.95
N GLU A 739 -8.83 -32.93 31.83
CA GLU A 739 -7.68 -32.15 31.36
C GLU A 739 -7.90 -31.58 29.95
N LYS A 740 -8.39 -32.40 29.01
CA LYS A 740 -8.62 -31.95 27.62
C LYS A 740 -9.80 -31.00 27.51
N ILE A 741 -10.84 -31.20 28.31
CA ILE A 741 -11.96 -30.26 28.38
C ILE A 741 -11.50 -28.90 28.92
N GLU A 742 -10.57 -28.88 29.88
CA GLU A 742 -10.00 -27.63 30.39
C GLU A 742 -9.13 -26.92 29.35
N VAL A 743 -8.40 -27.65 28.50
CA VAL A 743 -7.66 -27.07 27.36
C VAL A 743 -8.63 -26.41 26.37
N VAL A 744 -9.74 -27.08 26.04
CA VAL A 744 -10.78 -26.53 25.16
C VAL A 744 -11.39 -25.27 25.78
N GLU A 745 -11.82 -25.32 27.05
CA GLU A 745 -12.41 -24.18 27.77
C GLU A 745 -11.54 -22.91 27.72
N LYS A 746 -10.21 -23.06 27.88
CA LYS A 746 -9.28 -21.91 27.82
C LYS A 746 -9.23 -21.21 26.46
N GLN A 747 -9.73 -21.84 25.39
CA GLN A 747 -9.69 -21.31 24.04
C GLN A 747 -11.05 -20.75 23.56
N LEU A 748 -12.16 -21.10 24.21
CA LEU A 748 -13.52 -20.81 23.73
C LEU A 748 -13.84 -19.32 23.58
N ASP A 749 -13.25 -18.46 24.40
CA ASP A 749 -13.50 -17.01 24.36
C ASP A 749 -13.00 -16.36 23.05
N ASN A 750 -12.00 -16.98 22.41
CA ASN A 750 -11.32 -16.43 21.23
C ASN A 750 -11.73 -17.08 19.90
N VAL A 751 -12.50 -18.18 19.93
CA VAL A 751 -12.91 -18.90 18.71
C VAL A 751 -14.27 -18.41 18.20
N PHE A 752 -14.43 -18.42 16.88
CA PHE A 752 -15.69 -18.06 16.21
C PHE A 752 -16.56 -19.27 15.88
N ASP A 753 -15.97 -20.47 15.91
CA ASP A 753 -16.65 -21.75 15.84
C ASP A 753 -15.95 -22.70 16.82
N ILE A 754 -16.74 -23.44 17.59
CA ILE A 754 -16.27 -24.39 18.60
C ILE A 754 -15.37 -25.48 18.00
N LYS A 755 -15.50 -25.78 16.69
CA LYS A 755 -14.59 -26.67 15.96
C LYS A 755 -13.13 -26.22 16.01
N PHE A 756 -12.87 -24.91 16.06
CA PHE A 756 -11.51 -24.40 16.17
C PHE A 756 -10.89 -24.61 17.55
N ALA A 757 -11.69 -24.79 18.60
CA ALA A 757 -11.16 -25.21 19.91
C ALA A 757 -11.04 -26.74 20.03
N LEU A 758 -11.78 -27.48 19.20
CA LEU A 758 -11.85 -28.94 19.16
C LEU A 758 -11.15 -29.49 17.92
N ASN A 759 -9.87 -29.14 17.75
CA ASN A 759 -9.04 -29.55 16.61
C ASN A 759 -7.84 -30.42 17.05
N LYS A 760 -7.12 -30.98 16.06
CA LYS A 760 -5.95 -31.87 16.31
C LYS A 760 -4.82 -31.20 17.07
N TRP A 761 -4.60 -29.90 16.87
CA TRP A 761 -3.54 -29.14 17.52
C TRP A 761 -3.85 -28.86 18.99
N ALA A 762 -5.10 -28.48 19.30
CA ALA A 762 -5.54 -28.21 20.66
C ALA A 762 -5.59 -29.48 21.52
N LEU A 763 -6.04 -30.59 20.94
CA LEU A 763 -6.27 -31.85 21.66
C LEU A 763 -5.05 -32.79 21.64
N GLY A 764 -4.23 -32.72 20.60
CA GLY A 764 -3.05 -33.57 20.38
C GLY A 764 -3.39 -34.90 19.73
N GLU A 765 -2.51 -35.37 18.84
CA GLU A 765 -2.68 -36.61 18.06
C GLU A 765 -2.84 -37.85 18.96
N ASP A 766 -2.06 -37.95 20.03
CA ASP A 766 -2.14 -39.06 21.00
C ASP A 766 -3.54 -39.22 21.61
N PHE A 767 -4.26 -38.11 21.79
CA PHE A 767 -5.61 -38.14 22.33
C PHE A 767 -6.63 -38.54 21.25
N LEU A 768 -6.51 -38.00 20.04
CA LEU A 768 -7.39 -38.34 18.91
C LEU A 768 -7.33 -39.84 18.58
N GLN A 769 -6.12 -40.42 18.59
CA GLN A 769 -5.93 -41.86 18.37
C GLN A 769 -6.56 -42.69 19.50
N LYS A 770 -6.48 -42.24 20.76
CA LYS A 770 -7.10 -42.92 21.91
C LYS A 770 -8.64 -42.97 21.84
N ILE A 771 -9.26 -41.96 21.23
CA ILE A 771 -10.72 -41.94 21.01
C ILE A 771 -11.12 -42.60 19.68
N GLY A 772 -10.19 -43.29 19.00
CA GLY A 772 -10.47 -44.12 17.83
C GLY A 772 -10.53 -43.38 16.50
N ILE A 773 -9.77 -42.28 16.35
CA ILE A 773 -9.63 -41.52 15.12
C ILE A 773 -8.24 -41.78 14.55
N THR A 774 -8.18 -42.26 13.30
CA THR A 774 -6.90 -42.62 12.66
C THR A 774 -6.16 -41.39 12.14
N LYS A 775 -4.85 -41.53 11.89
CA LYS A 775 -4.02 -40.46 11.33
C LYS A 775 -4.54 -39.97 9.98
N ASP A 776 -4.87 -40.90 9.10
CA ASP A 776 -5.44 -40.58 7.79
C ASP A 776 -6.79 -39.84 7.89
N GLU A 777 -7.58 -40.08 8.95
CA GLU A 777 -8.85 -39.36 9.17
C GLU A 777 -8.62 -37.91 9.61
N TYR A 778 -7.72 -37.64 10.56
CA TYR A 778 -7.51 -36.28 11.08
C TYR A 778 -6.53 -35.43 10.25
N ASP A 779 -5.80 -36.05 9.32
CA ASP A 779 -4.99 -35.35 8.33
C ASP A 779 -5.76 -35.04 7.03
N ASP A 780 -7.01 -35.47 6.91
CA ASP A 780 -7.91 -35.04 5.83
C ASP A 780 -8.33 -33.58 6.00
N ALA A 781 -8.20 -32.78 4.94
CA ALA A 781 -8.52 -31.35 4.93
C ALA A 781 -10.00 -31.05 5.26
N GLY A 782 -10.89 -32.02 5.01
CA GLY A 782 -12.33 -31.94 5.31
C GLY A 782 -12.73 -32.43 6.71
N PHE A 783 -11.77 -32.79 7.57
CA PHE A 783 -12.08 -33.48 8.83
C PHE A 783 -12.80 -32.60 9.86
N ASP A 784 -13.99 -33.03 10.28
CA ASP A 784 -14.78 -32.42 11.35
C ASP A 784 -14.89 -33.38 12.54
N LEU A 785 -14.10 -33.11 13.59
CA LEU A 785 -14.05 -33.94 14.80
C LEU A 785 -15.43 -34.11 15.45
N LEU A 786 -16.23 -33.04 15.52
CA LEU A 786 -17.52 -33.05 16.21
C LEU A 786 -18.53 -33.92 15.47
N LYS A 787 -18.57 -33.83 14.13
CA LYS A 787 -19.38 -34.73 13.30
C LYS A 787 -18.90 -36.17 13.45
N ARG A 788 -17.59 -36.41 13.45
CA ARG A 788 -17.00 -37.76 13.56
C ARG A 788 -17.29 -38.46 14.89
N ILE A 789 -17.36 -37.73 15.99
CA ILE A 789 -17.74 -38.28 17.31
C ILE A 789 -19.26 -38.33 17.52
N GLY A 790 -20.04 -37.98 16.49
CA GLY A 790 -21.48 -38.24 16.41
C GLY A 790 -22.38 -37.11 16.92
N PHE A 791 -21.91 -35.85 16.88
CA PHE A 791 -22.79 -34.69 17.02
C PHE A 791 -23.38 -34.32 15.66
N THR A 792 -24.67 -33.95 15.66
CA THR A 792 -25.36 -33.46 14.47
C THR A 792 -24.99 -32.00 14.21
N GLU A 793 -25.18 -31.56 12.95
CA GLU A 793 -24.94 -30.16 12.58
C GLU A 793 -25.80 -29.19 13.39
N SER A 794 -27.05 -29.55 13.69
CA SER A 794 -27.93 -28.73 14.54
C SER A 794 -27.45 -28.62 15.99
N GLU A 795 -26.80 -29.65 16.53
CA GLU A 795 -26.23 -29.61 17.89
C GLU A 795 -24.96 -28.76 17.94
N ILE A 796 -24.15 -28.82 16.89
CA ILE A 796 -22.95 -27.97 16.73
C ILE A 796 -23.37 -26.50 16.59
N ASP A 797 -24.37 -26.21 15.77
CA ASP A 797 -24.88 -24.84 15.60
C ASP A 797 -25.47 -24.29 16.92
N ALA A 798 -26.22 -25.10 17.67
CA ALA A 798 -26.75 -24.69 18.97
C ALA A 798 -25.63 -24.43 20.00
N ALA A 799 -24.57 -25.23 19.96
CA ALA A 799 -23.39 -25.02 20.80
C ALA A 799 -22.62 -23.75 20.39
N ASN A 800 -22.47 -23.50 19.09
CA ASN A 800 -21.86 -22.29 18.56
C ASN A 800 -22.63 -21.03 18.98
N ASP A 801 -23.95 -21.02 18.81
CA ASP A 801 -24.81 -19.91 19.24
C ASP A 801 -24.67 -19.61 20.73
N TYR A 802 -24.51 -20.63 21.57
CA TYR A 802 -24.36 -20.47 23.01
C TYR A 802 -22.95 -20.01 23.40
N VAL A 803 -21.91 -20.69 22.90
CA VAL A 803 -20.52 -20.54 23.33
C VAL A 803 -19.85 -19.37 22.63
N CYS A 804 -19.91 -19.34 21.29
CA CYS A 804 -19.31 -18.31 20.46
C CYS A 804 -20.23 -17.10 20.29
N GLY A 805 -21.53 -17.27 20.51
CA GLY A 805 -22.53 -16.23 20.35
C GLY A 805 -23.12 -16.21 18.94
N THR A 806 -24.31 -15.64 18.82
CA THR A 806 -25.00 -15.49 17.53
C THR A 806 -24.39 -14.39 16.65
N MET A 807 -23.49 -13.56 17.22
CA MET A 807 -22.89 -12.37 16.60
C MET A 807 -23.91 -11.28 16.23
N MET A 808 -25.18 -11.44 16.60
CA MET A 808 -26.27 -10.55 16.26
C MET A 808 -27.06 -10.15 17.50
N ILE A 809 -27.74 -9.00 17.40
CA ILE A 809 -28.66 -8.54 18.45
C ILE A 809 -30.13 -8.86 18.12
N GLU A 810 -30.41 -9.11 16.84
CA GLU A 810 -31.73 -9.53 16.36
C GLU A 810 -32.13 -10.85 17.05
N GLY A 811 -33.34 -10.93 17.60
CA GLY A 811 -33.80 -12.14 18.30
C GLY A 811 -33.20 -12.36 19.70
N ALA A 812 -32.39 -11.42 20.21
CA ALA A 812 -31.90 -11.47 21.58
C ALA A 812 -33.05 -11.47 22.60
N PRO A 813 -32.93 -12.20 23.73
CA PRO A 813 -33.95 -12.23 24.76
C PRO A 813 -34.24 -10.82 25.31
N HIS A 814 -35.48 -10.56 25.71
CA HIS A 814 -35.96 -9.27 26.26
C HIS A 814 -35.99 -8.08 25.29
N LEU A 815 -35.17 -8.08 24.24
CA LEU A 815 -35.05 -6.96 23.31
C LEU A 815 -36.37 -6.71 22.58
N LYS A 816 -36.87 -5.48 22.68
CA LYS A 816 -38.08 -5.05 21.99
C LYS A 816 -37.81 -4.78 20.52
N ASN A 817 -38.72 -5.22 19.66
CA ASN A 817 -38.63 -5.01 18.20
C ASN A 817 -38.53 -3.53 17.81
N GLU A 818 -39.17 -2.63 18.57
CA GLU A 818 -39.12 -1.18 18.32
C GLU A 818 -37.74 -0.56 18.52
N HIS A 819 -36.85 -1.22 19.28
CA HIS A 819 -35.48 -0.75 19.51
C HIS A 819 -34.47 -1.32 18.50
N LEU A 820 -34.84 -2.35 17.72
CA LEU A 820 -33.92 -2.96 16.74
C LEU A 820 -33.29 -1.96 15.76
N PRO A 821 -34.01 -0.96 15.20
CA PRO A 821 -33.41 0.01 14.28
C PRO A 821 -32.23 0.82 14.84
N ILE A 822 -32.09 0.90 16.18
CA ILE A 822 -30.98 1.60 16.85
C ILE A 822 -29.67 0.82 16.69
N PHE A 823 -29.77 -0.50 16.58
CA PHE A 823 -28.64 -1.42 16.52
C PHE A 823 -28.41 -2.01 15.13
N ASP A 824 -29.17 -1.57 14.12
CA ASP A 824 -28.91 -1.97 12.74
C ASP A 824 -27.51 -1.50 12.32
N THR A 825 -26.79 -2.37 11.62
CA THR A 825 -25.40 -2.15 11.18
C THR A 825 -25.31 -2.04 9.66
N ALA A 826 -24.16 -1.61 9.13
CA ALA A 826 -23.95 -1.46 7.69
C ALA A 826 -24.18 -2.75 6.89
N ASN A 827 -23.94 -3.90 7.53
CA ASN A 827 -24.19 -5.23 6.97
C ASN A 827 -25.05 -6.06 7.92
N LYS A 828 -25.56 -7.20 7.41
CA LYS A 828 -26.22 -8.20 8.24
C LYS A 828 -25.22 -8.80 9.23
N CYS A 829 -25.64 -8.97 10.48
CA CYS A 829 -24.82 -9.56 11.53
C CYS A 829 -25.16 -11.04 11.74
N GLY A 830 -24.15 -11.92 11.73
CA GLY A 830 -24.28 -13.33 12.09
C GLY A 830 -25.11 -14.16 11.11
N LYS A 831 -24.94 -15.49 11.16
CA LYS A 831 -25.53 -16.45 10.19
C LYS A 831 -27.06 -16.33 10.04
N LYS A 832 -27.75 -15.85 11.08
CA LYS A 832 -29.22 -15.75 11.17
C LYS A 832 -29.76 -14.33 10.98
N GLY A 833 -28.90 -13.31 10.92
CA GLY A 833 -29.32 -11.92 10.84
C GLY A 833 -29.99 -11.60 9.50
N THR A 834 -31.08 -10.84 9.56
CA THR A 834 -31.82 -10.39 8.37
C THR A 834 -31.76 -8.88 8.18
N ARG A 835 -31.55 -8.14 9.26
CA ARG A 835 -31.55 -6.68 9.30
C ARG A 835 -30.19 -6.07 8.97
N TYR A 836 -30.22 -4.89 8.37
CA TYR A 836 -29.09 -4.02 8.07
C TYR A 836 -29.62 -2.61 7.78
N ILE A 837 -28.76 -1.60 7.88
CA ILE A 837 -29.09 -0.22 7.50
C ILE A 837 -29.33 -0.16 5.99
N ASP A 838 -30.47 0.39 5.60
CA ASP A 838 -30.80 0.58 4.18
C ASP A 838 -29.71 1.43 3.49
N TYR A 839 -29.29 1.02 2.29
CA TYR A 839 -28.19 1.69 1.59
C TYR A 839 -28.49 3.15 1.24
N MET A 840 -29.76 3.56 1.14
CA MET A 840 -30.10 4.98 0.95
C MET A 840 -29.95 5.81 2.23
N ALA A 841 -29.99 5.19 3.41
CA ALA A 841 -29.70 5.89 4.67
C ALA A 841 -28.27 6.42 4.69
N HIS A 842 -27.32 5.64 4.13
CA HIS A 842 -25.93 6.06 3.97
C HIS A 842 -25.81 7.33 3.11
N ILE A 843 -26.66 7.49 2.09
CA ILE A 843 -26.67 8.70 1.26
C ILE A 843 -27.30 9.87 2.02
N ARG A 844 -28.45 9.64 2.69
CA ARG A 844 -29.17 10.68 3.44
C ARG A 844 -28.29 11.30 4.53
N ILE A 845 -27.58 10.48 5.31
CA ILE A 845 -26.70 10.98 6.38
C ILE A 845 -25.50 11.77 5.82
N MET A 846 -24.91 11.32 4.70
CA MET A 846 -23.87 12.07 4.01
C MET A 846 -24.42 13.41 3.51
N ALA A 847 -25.61 13.42 2.93
CA ALA A 847 -26.26 14.61 2.41
C ALA A 847 -26.62 15.62 3.51
N ALA A 848 -26.90 15.16 4.73
CA ALA A 848 -27.13 16.02 5.88
C ALA A 848 -25.83 16.70 6.37
N ALA A 849 -24.68 16.05 6.24
CA ALA A 849 -23.38 16.57 6.66
C ALA A 849 -22.66 17.39 5.58
N GLN A 850 -22.78 17.00 4.30
CA GLN A 850 -22.02 17.56 3.17
C GLN A 850 -22.14 19.09 2.99
N PRO A 851 -23.32 19.73 3.21
CA PRO A 851 -23.47 21.18 3.16
C PRO A 851 -22.68 21.92 4.22
N PHE A 852 -22.09 21.23 5.19
CA PHE A 852 -21.30 21.79 6.28
C PHE A 852 -19.85 21.33 6.23
N ILE A 853 -19.40 20.71 5.14
CA ILE A 853 -18.00 20.31 4.96
C ILE A 853 -17.39 21.12 3.81
N SER A 854 -16.26 21.77 4.09
CA SER A 854 -15.55 22.58 3.10
C SER A 854 -14.87 21.71 2.02
N GLY A 855 -14.24 20.59 2.41
CA GLY A 855 -13.83 19.52 1.50
C GLY A 855 -14.99 18.56 1.17
N ALA A 856 -14.77 17.27 1.33
CA ALA A 856 -15.75 16.20 1.07
C ALA A 856 -15.75 15.12 2.17
N ILE A 857 -16.56 14.08 1.96
CA ILE A 857 -16.80 12.99 2.91
C ILE A 857 -16.28 11.69 2.31
N SER A 858 -15.30 11.08 2.96
CA SER A 858 -14.91 9.69 2.70
C SER A 858 -15.88 8.77 3.43
N LYS A 859 -16.85 8.22 2.70
CA LYS A 859 -17.78 7.22 3.23
C LYS A 859 -18.14 6.18 2.17
N THR A 860 -18.22 4.93 2.60
CA THR A 860 -18.68 3.83 1.75
C THR A 860 -20.18 3.63 1.89
N VAL A 861 -20.88 3.44 0.78
CA VAL A 861 -22.25 2.92 0.76
C VAL A 861 -22.18 1.40 0.66
N ASN A 862 -22.42 0.72 1.78
CA ASN A 862 -22.48 -0.73 1.83
C ASN A 862 -23.79 -1.21 1.23
N MET A 863 -23.71 -2.21 0.38
CA MET A 863 -24.87 -2.82 -0.28
C MET A 863 -24.80 -4.35 -0.15
N PRO A 864 -25.96 -5.02 0.00
CA PRO A 864 -25.98 -6.47 0.13
C PRO A 864 -25.59 -7.15 -1.19
N ALA A 865 -25.14 -8.40 -1.12
CA ALA A 865 -24.67 -9.15 -2.29
C ALA A 865 -25.72 -9.29 -3.42
N HIS A 866 -27.01 -9.30 -3.08
CA HIS A 866 -28.12 -9.39 -4.05
C HIS A 866 -28.52 -8.02 -4.66
N ALA A 867 -27.85 -6.92 -4.28
CA ALA A 867 -28.10 -5.63 -4.89
C ALA A 867 -27.88 -5.68 -6.40
N THR A 868 -28.77 -5.08 -7.17
CA THR A 868 -28.75 -5.07 -8.64
C THR A 868 -27.96 -3.90 -9.19
N VAL A 869 -27.53 -3.97 -10.46
CA VAL A 869 -26.90 -2.84 -11.17
C VAL A 869 -27.83 -1.62 -11.21
N GLY A 870 -29.14 -1.82 -11.33
CA GLY A 870 -30.12 -0.72 -11.27
C GLY A 870 -30.12 0.02 -9.93
N GLN A 871 -29.96 -0.70 -8.81
CA GLN A 871 -29.84 -0.08 -7.49
C GLN A 871 -28.51 0.68 -7.31
N ILE A 872 -27.42 0.20 -7.92
CA ILE A 872 -26.14 0.94 -7.99
C ILE A 872 -26.36 2.28 -8.71
N SER A 873 -27.03 2.25 -9.87
CA SER A 873 -27.40 3.47 -10.60
C SER A 873 -28.27 4.39 -9.76
N GLU A 874 -29.23 3.85 -9.01
CA GLU A 874 -30.10 4.65 -8.14
C GLU A 874 -29.29 5.37 -7.05
N VAL A 875 -28.35 4.68 -6.41
CA VAL A 875 -27.43 5.27 -5.43
C VAL A 875 -26.66 6.42 -6.05
N HIS A 876 -26.01 6.22 -7.21
CA HIS A 876 -25.26 7.27 -7.87
C HIS A 876 -26.11 8.49 -8.24
N VAL A 877 -27.31 8.29 -8.81
CA VAL A 877 -28.24 9.39 -9.16
C VAL A 877 -28.72 10.13 -7.91
N LYS A 878 -29.03 9.41 -6.83
CA LYS A 878 -29.45 10.02 -5.56
C LYS A 878 -28.32 10.81 -4.92
N SER A 879 -27.09 10.30 -4.92
CA SER A 879 -25.90 11.00 -4.44
C SER A 879 -25.71 12.33 -5.17
N TRP A 880 -25.83 12.33 -6.51
CA TRP A 880 -25.78 13.55 -7.31
C TRP A 880 -26.88 14.54 -6.91
N ARG A 881 -28.15 14.10 -6.89
CA ARG A 881 -29.31 14.95 -6.59
C ARG A 881 -29.35 15.46 -5.15
N MET A 882 -28.59 14.85 -4.24
CA MET A 882 -28.48 15.23 -2.83
C MET A 882 -27.22 16.06 -2.52
N MET A 883 -26.57 16.64 -3.54
CA MET A 883 -25.41 17.52 -3.38
C MET A 883 -24.21 16.78 -2.75
N LEU A 884 -24.03 15.48 -2.99
CA LEU A 884 -22.77 14.85 -2.61
C LEU A 884 -21.65 15.31 -3.55
N LYS A 885 -20.43 15.42 -3.01
CA LYS A 885 -19.24 15.76 -3.80
C LYS A 885 -18.55 14.52 -4.37
N ALA A 886 -18.58 13.41 -3.64
CA ALA A 886 -18.08 12.13 -4.08
C ALA A 886 -18.92 10.98 -3.51
N ILE A 887 -18.84 9.82 -4.16
CA ILE A 887 -19.50 8.60 -3.72
C ILE A 887 -18.65 7.38 -4.06
N ALA A 888 -18.55 6.45 -3.10
CA ALA A 888 -17.97 5.14 -3.27
C ALA A 888 -18.97 4.09 -2.78
N ILE A 889 -19.12 3.02 -3.55
CA ILE A 889 -20.08 1.95 -3.27
C ILE A 889 -19.31 0.66 -3.06
N TYR A 890 -19.71 -0.12 -2.08
CA TYR A 890 -19.21 -1.47 -1.88
C TYR A 890 -20.37 -2.44 -1.75
N ARG A 891 -20.59 -3.21 -2.81
CA ARG A 891 -21.50 -4.36 -2.77
C ARG A 891 -20.76 -5.57 -2.21
N ASP A 892 -21.35 -6.23 -1.23
CA ASP A 892 -20.80 -7.49 -0.74
C ASP A 892 -20.64 -8.51 -1.90
N GLY A 893 -19.48 -9.16 -1.99
CA GLY A 893 -19.13 -10.04 -3.10
C GLY A 893 -18.77 -9.32 -4.41
N SER A 894 -18.44 -8.03 -4.37
CA SER A 894 -17.85 -7.32 -5.52
C SER A 894 -16.33 -7.49 -5.65
N LYS A 895 -15.65 -8.10 -4.68
CA LYS A 895 -14.21 -8.43 -4.80
C LYS A 895 -13.98 -9.87 -4.37
N LEU A 896 -13.01 -10.55 -4.98
CA LEU A 896 -12.64 -11.91 -4.60
C LEU A 896 -11.98 -11.95 -3.22
N SER A 897 -11.27 -10.88 -2.84
CA SER A 897 -10.68 -10.70 -1.51
C SER A 897 -11.41 -9.64 -0.70
N GLN A 898 -11.85 -9.98 0.52
CA GLN A 898 -12.46 -9.05 1.46
C GLN A 898 -11.69 -8.94 2.79
N PRO A 899 -11.32 -7.73 3.26
CA PRO A 899 -10.54 -7.54 4.49
C PRO A 899 -11.37 -7.60 5.80
N LEU A 900 -12.69 -7.38 5.72
CA LEU A 900 -13.63 -7.48 6.84
C LEU A 900 -14.73 -8.47 6.46
N ASN A 901 -15.06 -9.39 7.36
CA ASN A 901 -16.08 -10.42 7.13
C ASN A 901 -17.10 -10.42 8.29
N SER A 902 -18.37 -10.62 7.96
CA SER A 902 -19.50 -10.66 8.91
C SER A 902 -20.07 -12.08 9.09
N SER A 903 -19.29 -13.13 8.80
CA SER A 903 -19.59 -14.56 9.02
C SER A 903 -20.90 -15.08 8.41
N ASN A 904 -21.34 -14.51 7.27
CA ASN A 904 -22.68 -14.72 6.70
C ASN A 904 -22.86 -15.83 5.64
N TYR A 905 -21.88 -16.70 5.38
CA TYR A 905 -22.01 -17.66 4.28
C TYR A 905 -22.72 -18.96 4.71
N LYS A 906 -23.95 -19.16 4.21
CA LYS A 906 -24.69 -20.42 4.37
C LYS A 906 -24.18 -21.50 3.41
N GLY A 907 -23.66 -22.60 3.95
CA GLY A 907 -23.77 -23.95 3.38
C GLY A 907 -23.03 -24.28 2.09
N LEU A 908 -22.36 -23.32 1.43
CA LEU A 908 -21.40 -23.55 0.36
C LEU A 908 -20.21 -22.63 0.65
N ASP A 909 -19.05 -23.22 0.91
CA ASP A 909 -17.73 -22.58 0.99
C ASP A 909 -17.38 -21.73 2.24
N GLU A 910 -17.79 -22.15 3.44
CA GLU A 910 -17.08 -21.71 4.67
C GLU A 910 -15.66 -22.29 4.75
N VAL A 911 -15.33 -23.36 4.02
CA VAL A 911 -13.95 -23.92 3.95
C VAL A 911 -13.10 -23.21 2.88
N VAL A 912 -13.71 -22.81 1.75
CA VAL A 912 -12.98 -22.20 0.61
C VAL A 912 -12.75 -20.69 0.77
N THR A 913 -13.50 -19.99 1.64
CA THR A 913 -13.34 -18.54 1.87
C THR A 913 -12.72 -18.14 3.21
N LEU A 914 -12.52 -19.08 4.16
CA LEU A 914 -11.93 -18.79 5.49
C LEU A 914 -10.54 -19.38 5.73
N GLY A 915 -9.92 -20.00 4.73
CA GLY A 915 -8.54 -20.43 4.77
C GLY A 915 -7.97 -20.46 3.37
N ASP A 916 -6.83 -19.80 3.17
CA ASP A 916 -5.95 -20.11 2.06
C ASP A 916 -5.46 -21.55 2.30
N GLU A 917 -6.13 -22.53 1.69
CA GLU A 917 -5.85 -23.98 1.80
C GLU A 917 -4.42 -24.39 1.38
N TYR A 918 -3.50 -23.43 1.19
CA TYR A 918 -2.12 -23.65 0.78
C TYR A 918 -1.06 -22.78 1.49
N THR A 919 -1.37 -22.06 2.57
CA THR A 919 -0.30 -21.40 3.39
C THR A 919 0.17 -22.19 4.61
N LEU A 920 -0.30 -23.43 4.75
CA LEU A 920 0.33 -24.44 5.59
C LEU A 920 0.64 -25.62 4.67
N ASP A 921 1.92 -25.89 4.42
CA ASP A 921 2.35 -27.19 3.91
C ASP A 921 1.97 -28.23 4.98
N GLU A 922 0.85 -28.92 4.76
CA GLU A 922 0.22 -29.84 5.71
C GLU A 922 1.00 -31.14 5.90
N THR A 923 2.18 -31.29 5.28
CA THR A 923 3.07 -32.45 5.50
C THR A 923 3.99 -32.32 6.72
N LYS A 924 3.99 -31.19 7.44
CA LYS A 924 4.92 -30.96 8.57
C LYS A 924 4.24 -30.35 9.81
N GLY A 925 4.15 -31.13 10.89
CA GLY A 925 3.57 -30.67 12.16
C GLY A 925 4.50 -29.74 12.98
N PRO A 926 3.99 -28.95 13.95
CA PRO A 926 4.77 -27.97 14.74
C PRO A 926 5.93 -28.55 15.56
N LYS A 927 5.84 -29.84 15.93
CA LYS A 927 6.90 -30.57 16.66
C LYS A 927 7.96 -31.16 15.73
N GLU A 928 7.57 -31.65 14.56
CA GLU A 928 8.52 -32.07 13.52
C GLU A 928 9.17 -30.86 12.85
N VAL A 929 8.51 -29.69 12.81
CA VAL A 929 9.13 -28.40 12.50
C VAL A 929 10.11 -28.00 13.61
N GLN A 930 9.85 -28.30 14.89
CA GLN A 930 10.85 -28.11 15.95
C GLN A 930 12.05 -29.08 15.85
N GLU A 931 11.84 -30.34 15.46
CA GLU A 931 12.92 -31.33 15.33
C GLU A 931 13.70 -31.18 14.01
N ILE A 932 13.05 -30.80 12.91
CA ILE A 932 13.70 -30.42 11.65
C ILE A 932 14.41 -29.06 11.79
N ILE A 933 13.89 -28.11 12.59
CA ILE A 933 14.64 -26.90 12.96
C ILE A 933 15.79 -27.23 13.93
N ALA A 934 15.67 -28.26 14.77
CA ALA A 934 16.76 -28.73 15.63
C ALA A 934 17.86 -29.46 14.82
N ASP A 935 17.52 -30.18 13.75
CA ASP A 935 18.49 -30.80 12.85
C ASP A 935 19.02 -29.83 11.76
N SER A 936 18.23 -28.83 11.35
CA SER A 936 18.70 -27.71 10.53
C SER A 936 19.48 -26.66 11.32
N GLN A 937 19.52 -26.78 12.66
CA GLN A 937 20.36 -25.98 13.55
C GLN A 937 21.83 -26.46 13.59
N ARG A 938 22.22 -27.45 12.78
CA ARG A 938 23.64 -27.82 12.62
C ARG A 938 24.48 -26.89 11.74
N TYR A 939 23.92 -25.81 11.23
CA TYR A 939 24.72 -24.66 10.79
C TYR A 939 24.22 -23.37 11.43
N LYS A 940 24.52 -23.22 12.73
CA LYS A 940 24.82 -21.86 13.21
C LYS A 940 25.95 -21.35 12.33
N LEU A 941 25.63 -20.34 11.51
CA LEU A 941 26.57 -19.44 10.84
C LEU A 941 27.41 -18.70 11.90
N VAL A 942 28.24 -19.43 12.64
CA VAL A 942 29.26 -18.88 13.52
C VAL A 942 30.35 -18.39 12.60
N ARG A 943 30.63 -17.08 12.62
CA ARG A 943 31.76 -16.55 11.88
C ARG A 943 33.04 -17.25 12.35
N HIS A 944 33.62 -18.07 11.49
CA HIS A 944 34.93 -18.67 11.74
C HIS A 944 35.97 -17.59 11.49
N LYS A 945 36.60 -17.10 12.56
CA LYS A 945 37.66 -16.08 12.44
C LYS A 945 38.94 -16.76 11.99
N LEU A 946 39.59 -16.20 10.98
CA LEU A 946 40.92 -16.63 10.57
C LEU A 946 41.96 -16.35 11.66
N PRO A 947 43.01 -17.18 11.78
CA PRO A 947 44.12 -16.94 12.69
C PRO A 947 44.85 -15.64 12.35
N LYS A 948 45.48 -15.02 13.36
CA LYS A 948 46.22 -13.76 13.22
C LYS A 948 47.41 -13.87 12.25
N LYS A 949 47.95 -15.08 12.07
CA LYS A 949 48.94 -15.44 11.05
C LYS A 949 48.31 -16.54 10.19
N ARG A 950 48.29 -16.35 8.88
CA ARG A 950 47.63 -17.25 7.93
C ARG A 950 48.45 -17.37 6.66
N ASP A 951 48.36 -18.52 6.02
CA ASP A 951 48.92 -18.76 4.71
C ASP A 951 47.93 -18.29 3.64
N GLY A 952 48.43 -18.12 2.43
CA GLY A 952 47.68 -17.58 1.32
C GLY A 952 48.62 -17.36 0.14
N HIS A 953 48.06 -17.10 -1.02
CA HIS A 953 48.88 -16.82 -2.20
C HIS A 953 48.43 -15.53 -2.87
N ILE A 954 49.38 -14.94 -3.59
CA ILE A 954 49.16 -13.76 -4.39
C ILE A 954 49.37 -14.19 -5.83
N ARG A 955 48.40 -13.88 -6.68
CA ARG A 955 48.46 -14.10 -8.12
C ARG A 955 48.29 -12.77 -8.84
N GLU A 956 49.25 -12.48 -9.69
CA GLU A 956 49.22 -11.35 -10.60
C GLU A 956 48.71 -11.82 -11.97
N ALA A 957 47.80 -11.06 -12.56
CA ALA A 957 47.37 -11.25 -13.94
C ALA A 957 47.02 -9.91 -14.58
N VAL A 958 46.96 -9.88 -15.91
CA VAL A 958 46.49 -8.72 -16.67
C VAL A 958 45.19 -9.13 -17.37
N VAL A 959 44.08 -8.46 -17.06
CA VAL A 959 42.76 -8.71 -17.67
C VAL A 959 42.39 -7.48 -18.49
N GLY A 960 42.24 -7.64 -19.81
CA GLY A 960 41.83 -6.52 -20.68
C GLY A 960 42.80 -5.33 -20.64
N GLY A 961 44.10 -5.59 -20.47
CA GLY A 961 45.13 -4.55 -20.35
C GLY A 961 45.30 -3.94 -18.95
N HIS A 962 44.50 -4.37 -17.96
CA HIS A 962 44.61 -3.91 -16.57
C HIS A 962 45.26 -4.95 -15.66
N LYS A 963 46.28 -4.55 -14.89
CA LYS A 963 46.96 -5.44 -13.94
C LYS A 963 46.13 -5.62 -12.67
N VAL A 964 45.78 -6.86 -12.36
CA VAL A 964 44.97 -7.32 -11.21
C VAL A 964 45.84 -8.21 -10.31
N PHE A 965 45.82 -7.95 -9.02
CA PHE A 965 46.41 -8.79 -7.98
C PHE A 965 45.31 -9.43 -7.14
N LEU A 966 45.21 -10.75 -7.25
CA LEU A 966 44.34 -11.56 -6.40
C LEU A 966 45.15 -12.06 -5.21
N ARG A 967 44.74 -11.71 -3.99
CA ARG A 967 45.35 -12.22 -2.77
C ARG A 967 44.32 -13.01 -1.97
N THR A 968 44.70 -14.19 -1.51
CA THR A 968 43.84 -15.05 -0.70
C THR A 968 44.37 -15.17 0.72
N GLY A 969 43.47 -15.40 1.67
CA GLY A 969 43.79 -15.80 3.03
C GLY A 969 43.12 -17.14 3.34
N GLU A 970 43.91 -18.12 3.77
CA GLU A 970 43.46 -19.49 3.99
C GLU A 970 43.34 -19.82 5.50
N TYR A 971 42.48 -20.77 5.82
CA TYR A 971 42.44 -21.44 7.11
C TYR A 971 43.58 -22.47 7.24
N GLU A 972 43.85 -22.95 8.45
CA GLU A 972 44.88 -23.97 8.70
C GLU A 972 44.64 -25.30 7.95
N ASP A 973 43.40 -25.54 7.49
CA ASP A 973 43.00 -26.71 6.70
C ASP A 973 43.13 -26.51 5.17
N GLY A 974 43.66 -25.36 4.72
CA GLY A 974 43.85 -25.02 3.31
C GLY A 974 42.61 -24.47 2.60
N LYS A 975 41.48 -24.29 3.30
CA LYS A 975 40.28 -23.65 2.73
C LYS A 975 40.43 -22.13 2.66
N ILE A 976 39.88 -21.51 1.62
CA ILE A 976 39.87 -20.06 1.50
C ILE A 976 38.88 -19.42 2.50
N GLY A 977 39.31 -18.35 3.17
CA GLY A 977 38.47 -17.56 4.08
C GLY A 977 38.51 -16.06 3.85
N GLU A 978 39.49 -15.55 3.10
CA GLU A 978 39.59 -14.13 2.72
C GLU A 978 40.03 -13.97 1.27
N LEU A 979 39.54 -12.90 0.66
CA LEU A 979 39.80 -12.48 -0.71
C LEU A 979 40.13 -10.99 -0.72
N PHE A 980 41.20 -10.61 -1.40
CA PHE A 980 41.54 -9.22 -1.71
C PHE A 980 41.82 -9.10 -3.21
N ILE A 981 41.33 -8.01 -3.80
CA ILE A 981 41.48 -7.70 -5.21
C ILE A 981 42.06 -6.30 -5.30
N ASP A 982 43.30 -6.18 -5.75
CA ASP A 982 43.99 -4.91 -5.97
C ASP A 982 44.27 -4.70 -7.47
N MET A 983 44.24 -3.46 -7.96
CA MET A 983 44.57 -3.16 -9.36
C MET A 983 45.50 -1.95 -9.51
N TYR A 984 46.27 -1.92 -10.61
CA TYR A 984 47.17 -0.81 -10.93
C TYR A 984 46.49 0.13 -11.94
N LYS A 985 46.25 1.40 -11.55
CA LYS A 985 45.55 2.48 -12.30
C LYS A 985 44.01 2.34 -12.41
N GLU A 986 43.33 2.47 -11.27
CA GLU A 986 41.85 2.51 -11.17
C GLU A 986 41.36 3.82 -10.54
N GLY A 987 40.15 4.26 -10.90
CA GLY A 987 39.50 5.40 -10.24
C GLY A 987 39.08 5.05 -8.80
N ALA A 988 39.08 6.04 -7.89
CA ALA A 988 38.79 5.83 -6.46
C ALA A 988 37.47 5.09 -6.20
N SER A 989 36.45 5.33 -7.03
CA SER A 989 35.14 4.68 -6.95
C SER A 989 35.20 3.19 -7.32
N PHE A 990 36.00 2.81 -8.31
CA PHE A 990 36.13 1.42 -8.76
C PHE A 990 36.91 0.57 -7.76
N ARG A 991 37.99 1.13 -7.21
CA ARG A 991 38.73 0.56 -6.08
C ARG A 991 37.86 0.33 -4.85
N GLY A 992 37.01 1.31 -4.52
CA GLY A 992 36.08 1.21 -3.40
C GLY A 992 35.04 0.09 -3.59
N LEU A 993 34.56 -0.09 -4.83
CA LEU A 993 33.60 -1.13 -5.18
C LEU A 993 34.22 -2.53 -5.10
N LEU A 994 35.39 -2.74 -5.71
CA LEU A 994 36.09 -4.04 -5.67
C LEU A 994 36.50 -4.43 -4.25
N ASN A 995 36.95 -3.47 -3.44
CA ASN A 995 37.24 -3.73 -2.02
C ASN A 995 35.99 -4.09 -1.22
N SER A 996 34.88 -3.36 -1.43
CA SER A 996 33.61 -3.67 -0.76
C SER A 996 33.09 -5.06 -1.14
N PHE A 997 33.25 -5.42 -2.42
CA PHE A 997 32.92 -6.75 -2.92
C PHE A 997 33.81 -7.84 -2.32
N ALA A 998 35.13 -7.64 -2.30
CA ALA A 998 36.09 -8.59 -1.74
C ALA A 998 35.85 -8.82 -0.24
N ILE A 999 35.48 -7.77 0.52
CA ILE A 999 35.07 -7.87 1.93
C ILE A 999 33.77 -8.69 2.06
N LEU A 1000 32.79 -8.46 1.18
CA LEU A 1000 31.53 -9.20 1.20
C LEU A 1000 31.76 -10.69 0.92
N ALA A 1001 32.51 -11.02 -0.13
CA ALA A 1001 32.88 -12.40 -0.48
C ALA A 1001 33.68 -13.07 0.65
N SER A 1002 34.63 -12.36 1.26
CA SER A 1002 35.38 -12.86 2.42
C SER A 1002 34.48 -13.16 3.61
N LYS A 1003 33.51 -12.28 3.90
CA LYS A 1003 32.54 -12.53 4.97
C LYS A 1003 31.66 -13.73 4.64
N ALA A 1004 31.17 -13.85 3.41
CA ALA A 1004 30.38 -15.00 2.98
C ALA A 1004 31.13 -16.31 3.24
N LEU A 1005 32.41 -16.39 2.85
CA LEU A 1005 33.27 -17.55 3.11
C LEU A 1005 33.49 -17.79 4.62
N GLN A 1006 33.68 -16.74 5.43
CA GLN A 1006 33.84 -16.87 6.89
C GLN A 1006 32.58 -17.32 7.63
N TYR A 1007 31.43 -17.07 7.03
CA TYR A 1007 30.14 -17.55 7.51
C TYR A 1007 29.88 -19.00 7.03
N GLY A 1008 30.66 -19.52 6.07
CA GLY A 1008 30.54 -20.90 5.61
C GLY A 1008 29.69 -21.05 4.36
N VAL A 1009 29.54 -19.98 3.57
CA VAL A 1009 29.03 -20.09 2.20
C VAL A 1009 30.02 -20.93 1.38
N PRO A 1010 29.55 -22.00 0.72
CA PRO A 1010 30.41 -22.84 -0.13
C PRO A 1010 31.06 -22.03 -1.27
N LEU A 1011 32.32 -22.33 -1.57
CA LEU A 1011 33.07 -21.61 -2.62
C LEU A 1011 32.51 -21.90 -4.03
N ASP A 1012 32.03 -23.11 -4.26
CA ASP A 1012 31.39 -23.55 -5.51
C ASP A 1012 30.16 -22.70 -5.85
N ASP A 1013 29.30 -22.41 -4.87
CA ASP A 1013 28.15 -21.51 -5.07
C ASP A 1013 28.58 -20.10 -5.50
N LEU A 1014 29.64 -19.56 -4.89
CA LEU A 1014 30.17 -18.25 -5.26
C LEU A 1014 30.80 -18.27 -6.66
N VAL A 1015 31.50 -19.35 -7.01
CA VAL A 1015 32.07 -19.53 -8.34
C VAL A 1015 30.98 -19.62 -9.40
N ASP A 1016 29.94 -20.43 -9.20
CA ASP A 1016 28.84 -20.55 -10.16
C ASP A 1016 28.04 -19.24 -10.32
N THR A 1017 27.96 -18.44 -9.25
CA THR A 1017 27.24 -17.15 -9.28
C THR A 1017 27.98 -16.06 -10.04
N PHE A 1018 29.31 -15.95 -9.87
CA PHE A 1018 30.06 -14.79 -10.36
C PHE A 1018 30.86 -15.05 -11.64
N THR A 1019 30.96 -16.30 -12.08
CA THR A 1019 31.47 -16.64 -13.41
C THR A 1019 30.51 -16.15 -14.51
N PHE A 1020 31.05 -15.78 -15.66
CA PHE A 1020 30.37 -15.19 -16.83
C PHE A 1020 29.72 -13.81 -16.63
N THR A 1021 29.96 -13.16 -15.49
CA THR A 1021 29.57 -11.76 -15.28
C THR A 1021 30.32 -10.84 -16.26
N ARG A 1022 29.61 -9.89 -16.89
CA ARG A 1022 30.14 -9.06 -17.98
C ARG A 1022 30.21 -7.58 -17.61
N PHE A 1023 31.41 -7.01 -17.55
CA PHE A 1023 31.66 -5.57 -17.45
C PHE A 1023 33.16 -5.26 -17.65
N GLU A 1024 33.48 -4.04 -18.08
CA GLU A 1024 34.86 -3.59 -18.27
C GLU A 1024 35.59 -3.35 -16.93
N PRO A 1025 36.88 -3.68 -16.79
CA PRO A 1025 37.77 -4.31 -17.77
C PRO A 1025 37.45 -5.78 -18.12
N ALA A 1026 37.31 -6.05 -19.41
CA ALA A 1026 37.11 -7.39 -19.99
C ALA A 1026 38.11 -7.63 -21.13
N GLY A 1027 38.50 -8.89 -21.35
CA GLY A 1027 39.36 -9.25 -22.47
C GLY A 1027 40.42 -10.29 -22.13
N ILE A 1028 41.47 -10.32 -22.95
CA ILE A 1028 42.55 -11.30 -22.86
C ILE A 1028 43.18 -11.26 -21.47
N VAL A 1029 43.41 -12.45 -20.92
CA VAL A 1029 44.04 -12.68 -19.62
C VAL A 1029 45.47 -13.15 -19.83
N GLU A 1030 46.44 -12.36 -19.36
CA GLU A 1030 47.86 -12.71 -19.32
C GLU A 1030 48.29 -13.01 -17.88
N GLY A 1031 49.18 -13.98 -17.67
CA GLY A 1031 49.67 -14.36 -16.34
C GLY A 1031 48.91 -15.50 -15.64
N HIS A 1032 47.88 -16.09 -16.27
CA HIS A 1032 47.22 -17.31 -15.79
C HIS A 1032 47.44 -18.48 -16.78
N GLU A 1033 47.80 -19.65 -16.25
CA GLU A 1033 48.17 -20.82 -17.07
C GLU A 1033 46.99 -21.28 -17.94
N ALA A 1034 45.80 -21.35 -17.33
CA ALA A 1034 44.63 -21.96 -17.93
C ALA A 1034 43.56 -20.96 -18.48
N ILE A 1035 43.32 -19.82 -17.82
CA ILE A 1035 42.32 -18.82 -18.24
C ILE A 1035 42.97 -17.83 -19.22
N LYS A 1036 42.51 -17.81 -20.48
CA LYS A 1036 43.07 -16.94 -21.55
C LYS A 1036 42.22 -15.71 -21.89
N ASN A 1037 40.95 -15.70 -21.49
CA ASN A 1037 40.04 -14.58 -21.73
C ASN A 1037 39.00 -14.55 -20.61
N SER A 1038 38.58 -13.36 -20.20
CA SER A 1038 37.54 -13.18 -19.17
C SER A 1038 36.61 -12.02 -19.52
N THR A 1039 35.34 -12.16 -19.17
CA THR A 1039 34.31 -11.17 -19.47
C THR A 1039 34.19 -10.05 -18.44
N SER A 1040 34.93 -10.14 -17.33
CA SER A 1040 35.11 -9.09 -16.33
C SER A 1040 36.22 -9.48 -15.34
N ILE A 1041 36.67 -8.54 -14.50
CA ILE A 1041 37.61 -8.88 -13.42
C ILE A 1041 37.00 -9.89 -12.42
N LEU A 1042 35.71 -9.78 -12.11
CA LEU A 1042 35.06 -10.71 -11.17
C LEU A 1042 34.93 -12.10 -11.77
N ASP A 1043 34.58 -12.18 -13.06
CA ASP A 1043 34.61 -13.43 -13.82
C ASP A 1043 36.01 -14.07 -13.76
N TYR A 1044 37.08 -13.29 -13.97
CA TYR A 1044 38.45 -13.79 -13.86
C TYR A 1044 38.76 -14.30 -12.44
N VAL A 1045 38.43 -13.53 -11.41
CA VAL A 1045 38.71 -13.86 -10.01
C VAL A 1045 38.04 -15.17 -9.61
N PHE A 1046 36.74 -15.35 -9.89
CA PHE A 1046 36.04 -16.56 -9.49
C PHE A 1046 36.37 -17.76 -10.38
N ARG A 1047 36.74 -17.58 -11.65
CA ARG A 1047 37.33 -18.67 -12.43
C ARG A 1047 38.70 -19.08 -11.89
N SER A 1048 39.54 -18.14 -11.47
CA SER A 1048 40.84 -18.45 -10.85
C SER A 1048 40.64 -19.20 -9.53
N LEU A 1049 39.70 -18.78 -8.68
CA LEU A 1049 39.37 -19.49 -7.43
C LEU A 1049 38.79 -20.88 -7.69
N GLY A 1050 37.89 -21.02 -8.67
CA GLY A 1050 37.34 -22.32 -9.07
C GLY A 1050 38.43 -23.28 -9.60
N TYR A 1051 39.40 -22.75 -10.35
CA TYR A 1051 40.54 -23.52 -10.82
C TYR A 1051 41.48 -23.93 -9.66
N ASP A 1052 41.87 -22.96 -8.81
CA ASP A 1052 42.90 -23.16 -7.79
C ASP A 1052 42.41 -23.96 -6.56
N TYR A 1053 41.16 -23.79 -6.13
CA TYR A 1053 40.63 -24.42 -4.91
C TYR A 1053 39.60 -25.53 -5.17
N LEU A 1054 38.92 -25.53 -6.31
CA LEU A 1054 37.90 -26.54 -6.64
C LEU A 1054 38.34 -27.49 -7.77
N GLY A 1055 39.49 -27.24 -8.41
CA GLY A 1055 39.98 -28.05 -9.54
C GLY A 1055 39.07 -28.03 -10.77
N ARG A 1056 38.21 -27.01 -10.89
CA ARG A 1056 37.19 -26.91 -11.96
C ARG A 1056 37.82 -26.39 -13.25
N ASN A 1057 37.80 -27.24 -14.28
CA ASN A 1057 38.36 -26.97 -15.61
C ASN A 1057 37.28 -26.71 -16.69
N ASP A 1058 36.01 -26.78 -16.32
CA ASP A 1058 34.82 -26.65 -17.18
C ASP A 1058 34.68 -25.26 -17.83
N PHE A 1059 35.10 -24.19 -17.15
CA PHE A 1059 34.97 -22.81 -17.63
C PHE A 1059 36.28 -22.15 -18.08
N VAL A 1060 37.35 -22.96 -18.12
CA VAL A 1060 38.72 -22.51 -18.36
C VAL A 1060 39.01 -22.33 -19.86
N HIS A 1061 38.18 -22.89 -20.75
CA HIS A 1061 38.35 -22.80 -22.21
C HIS A 1061 37.15 -22.11 -22.87
N VAL A 1062 37.12 -20.79 -22.89
CA VAL A 1062 36.31 -20.07 -23.88
C VAL A 1062 37.11 -20.07 -25.19
N LYS A 1063 36.78 -20.98 -26.11
CA LYS A 1063 37.26 -20.92 -27.50
C LYS A 1063 36.83 -19.57 -28.08
N ALA A 1064 37.79 -18.78 -28.56
CA ALA A 1064 37.52 -17.61 -29.37
C ALA A 1064 36.65 -18.05 -30.56
N ILE A 1065 35.55 -17.33 -30.81
CA ILE A 1065 34.82 -17.44 -32.06
C ILE A 1065 35.74 -16.82 -33.11
N ASP A 1066 36.58 -17.63 -33.75
CA ASP A 1066 37.16 -17.42 -35.10
C ASP A 1066 38.36 -18.36 -35.35
N GLU A 1067 38.15 -19.68 -35.41
CA GLU A 1067 39.10 -20.59 -36.07
C GLU A 1067 38.32 -21.71 -36.80
N VAL A 1068 38.55 -21.84 -38.11
CA VAL A 1068 38.03 -22.90 -38.99
C VAL A 1068 39.02 -24.10 -38.93
N PRO A 1069 38.55 -25.36 -38.89
CA PRO A 1069 39.36 -26.49 -38.40
C PRO A 1069 40.18 -27.14 -39.51
N GLU A 1070 41.30 -27.78 -39.16
CA GLU A 1070 41.95 -28.83 -39.96
C GLU A 1070 42.63 -29.91 -39.07
N PRO A 1071 42.88 -31.13 -39.59
CA PRO A 1071 42.42 -32.36 -38.93
C PRO A 1071 43.50 -33.20 -38.22
N ASN A 1072 43.01 -34.02 -37.27
CA ASN A 1072 43.57 -35.26 -36.73
C ASN A 1072 44.98 -35.29 -36.10
N GLY A 1073 45.05 -35.68 -34.82
CA GLY A 1073 46.27 -36.26 -34.25
C GLY A 1073 46.35 -36.39 -32.72
N GLY A 1074 45.80 -37.50 -32.20
CA GLY A 1074 46.19 -38.27 -31.00
C GLY A 1074 47.01 -37.69 -29.82
N ASN A 1075 46.44 -37.90 -28.62
CA ASN A 1075 47.03 -38.43 -27.37
C ASN A 1075 47.86 -37.55 -26.39
N LYS A 1076 47.28 -37.45 -25.18
CA LYS A 1076 47.80 -37.74 -23.83
C LYS A 1076 48.63 -36.72 -23.01
N ASN A 1077 48.02 -36.44 -21.83
CA ASN A 1077 48.56 -36.42 -20.46
C ASN A 1077 49.36 -35.20 -19.96
N LEU A 1078 48.74 -34.45 -19.01
CA LEU A 1078 49.14 -34.18 -17.58
C LEU A 1078 50.60 -33.78 -17.25
N PRO A 1079 50.92 -33.16 -16.08
CA PRO A 1079 50.19 -32.16 -15.27
C PRO A 1079 51.09 -31.11 -14.50
N LEU A 1080 50.43 -30.16 -13.80
CA LEU A 1080 50.73 -29.54 -12.48
C LEU A 1080 51.91 -28.56 -12.22
N GLU A 1081 51.52 -27.43 -11.59
CA GLU A 1081 52.12 -26.72 -10.42
C GLU A 1081 53.38 -25.82 -10.57
N SER A 1082 53.25 -24.50 -10.32
CA SER A 1082 53.36 -23.85 -8.98
C SER A 1082 53.90 -22.38 -9.00
N LYS A 1083 53.09 -21.51 -8.36
CA LYS A 1083 53.34 -20.28 -7.55
C LYS A 1083 54.58 -19.36 -7.73
N SER A 1084 54.24 -18.07 -7.69
CA SER A 1084 54.79 -16.94 -6.90
C SER A 1084 55.79 -15.94 -7.53
N ASN A 1085 55.26 -14.73 -7.81
CA ASN A 1085 55.62 -13.38 -7.30
C ASN A 1085 57.08 -12.87 -7.28
N PRO A 1086 57.32 -11.53 -7.11
CA PRO A 1086 56.74 -10.35 -7.77
C PRO A 1086 57.84 -9.26 -8.08
N THR A 1087 57.50 -8.11 -8.69
CA THR A 1087 57.85 -6.71 -8.28
C THR A 1087 57.81 -5.66 -9.41
N GLU A 1088 57.04 -4.60 -9.14
CA GLU A 1088 57.28 -3.14 -9.29
C GLU A 1088 57.81 -2.48 -10.60
N ASP A 1089 56.90 -1.68 -11.20
CA ASP A 1089 56.98 -0.23 -11.45
C ASP A 1089 57.90 0.46 -12.50
N ILE A 1090 57.28 1.49 -13.12
CA ILE A 1090 57.79 2.83 -13.52
C ILE A 1090 58.02 3.18 -15.03
N ILE A 1091 57.19 4.14 -15.49
CA ILE A 1091 57.43 5.37 -16.33
C ILE A 1091 57.85 5.17 -17.80
N GLU A 1092 57.01 5.45 -18.80
CA GLU A 1092 56.64 6.75 -19.46
C GLU A 1092 57.53 7.15 -20.66
N ALA A 1093 56.87 7.60 -21.75
CA ALA A 1093 57.32 8.46 -22.87
C ALA A 1093 57.27 7.86 -24.30
N LYS A 1094 56.45 8.52 -25.15
CA LYS A 1094 56.47 8.58 -26.63
C LYS A 1094 57.68 9.46 -27.11
N PRO A 1095 57.93 9.82 -28.40
CA PRO A 1095 57.13 9.66 -29.65
C PRO A 1095 57.92 9.43 -31.00
N GLU A 1096 57.18 9.38 -32.12
CA GLU A 1096 57.53 9.82 -33.52
C GLU A 1096 58.54 8.98 -34.36
N ILE A 1097 58.57 8.82 -35.71
CA ILE A 1097 57.92 9.39 -36.93
C ILE A 1097 58.21 8.44 -38.14
N ALA A 1098 57.23 8.33 -39.06
CA ALA A 1098 57.21 8.34 -40.56
C ALA A 1098 58.53 8.15 -41.40
N THR A 1099 58.63 7.71 -42.68
CA THR A 1099 57.74 7.37 -43.84
C THR A 1099 58.61 6.99 -45.09
N ASN A 1100 57.96 6.55 -46.20
CA ASN A 1100 58.33 6.62 -47.66
C ASN A 1100 58.84 5.31 -48.35
N ASN A 1101 58.52 4.92 -49.62
CA ASN A 1101 57.85 5.58 -50.78
C ASN A 1101 57.53 4.60 -51.99
N THR A 1102 56.86 5.15 -53.04
CA THR A 1102 56.82 4.85 -54.53
C THR A 1102 55.73 3.90 -55.08
N ASP A 1103 55.05 4.06 -56.25
CA ASP A 1103 55.04 4.97 -57.44
C ASP A 1103 53.73 4.77 -58.30
N PRO A 1104 53.44 5.49 -59.43
CA PRO A 1104 52.09 5.64 -60.06
C PRO A 1104 51.83 5.22 -61.55
N SER A 1105 50.53 4.95 -61.87
CA SER A 1105 49.69 5.23 -63.13
C SER A 1105 49.95 4.50 -64.49
N PRO A 1106 49.10 4.54 -65.58
CA PRO A 1106 47.73 5.12 -65.84
C PRO A 1106 46.71 4.33 -66.78
N GLU A 1107 45.51 4.95 -67.04
CA GLU A 1107 44.55 4.93 -68.22
C GLU A 1107 43.21 4.07 -68.36
N MET A 1108 42.07 4.82 -68.38
CA MET A 1108 40.79 4.94 -69.19
C MET A 1108 39.80 3.84 -69.77
N SER A 1109 38.47 4.20 -69.69
CA SER A 1109 37.21 3.87 -70.48
C SER A 1109 36.57 2.44 -70.45
N ASP A 1110 35.24 2.12 -70.54
CA ASP A 1110 33.99 2.72 -71.09
C ASP A 1110 32.63 2.10 -70.57
N ILE A 1111 31.57 2.96 -70.61
CA ILE A 1111 30.08 2.94 -70.85
C ILE A 1111 29.25 1.64 -71.20
N ALA A 1112 28.01 1.46 -70.64
CA ALA A 1112 26.66 1.41 -71.35
C ALA A 1112 25.50 0.44 -70.88
N VAL A 1113 24.31 1.02 -70.55
CA VAL A 1113 22.86 0.69 -70.88
C VAL A 1113 22.22 -0.67 -70.42
N GLY A 1114 20.96 -0.87 -69.95
CA GLY A 1114 19.72 -0.10 -69.65
C GLY A 1114 18.47 -1.02 -69.42
N VAL A 1115 17.35 -0.46 -68.88
CA VAL A 1115 15.90 -0.78 -69.13
C VAL A 1115 15.09 -1.84 -68.29
N SER A 1116 14.07 -1.33 -67.55
CA SER A 1116 12.66 -1.78 -67.26
C SER A 1116 12.22 -2.99 -66.39
N GLY A 1117 11.27 -2.73 -65.46
CA GLY A 1117 9.92 -3.37 -65.44
C GLY A 1117 9.42 -4.21 -64.23
N ASN A 1118 8.42 -3.66 -63.48
CA ASN A 1118 7.25 -4.23 -62.73
C ASN A 1118 6.94 -5.76 -62.86
N THR A 1119 6.30 -6.54 -61.95
CA THR A 1119 5.56 -6.40 -60.66
C THR A 1119 5.21 -7.81 -60.08
N ILE A 1120 5.16 -7.93 -58.73
CA ILE A 1120 4.28 -8.74 -57.82
C ILE A 1120 4.30 -10.30 -57.85
N SER A 1121 4.68 -10.93 -56.72
CA SER A 1121 3.79 -11.74 -55.84
C SER A 1121 4.53 -12.44 -54.67
N ASN A 1122 3.83 -12.57 -53.54
CA ASN A 1122 4.18 -13.18 -52.24
C ASN A 1122 4.86 -14.56 -52.26
N GLY A 1123 5.66 -14.83 -51.21
CA GLY A 1123 5.80 -16.18 -50.64
C GLY A 1123 7.22 -16.57 -50.21
N ASN A 1124 7.42 -16.68 -48.88
CA ASN A 1124 8.49 -17.35 -48.12
C ASN A 1124 9.67 -17.99 -48.90
N GLY A 1125 10.88 -17.46 -48.65
CA GLY A 1125 12.15 -18.15 -48.86
C GLY A 1125 13.18 -17.68 -47.83
N SER A 1126 13.75 -18.62 -47.08
CA SER A 1126 14.83 -18.38 -46.12
C SER A 1126 16.03 -17.75 -46.83
N MET A 1127 16.49 -16.59 -46.34
CA MET A 1127 17.73 -16.00 -46.82
C MET A 1127 18.86 -16.29 -45.83
N LEU A 1128 19.71 -17.25 -46.21
CA LEU A 1128 21.02 -17.48 -45.61
C LEU A 1128 21.80 -16.15 -45.52
N LYS A 1129 22.21 -15.75 -44.31
CA LYS A 1129 23.10 -14.60 -44.12
C LYS A 1129 24.48 -14.96 -44.69
N MET A 1130 24.85 -14.38 -45.83
CA MET A 1130 26.23 -14.44 -46.35
C MET A 1130 27.17 -13.72 -45.37
N LYS A 1131 28.19 -14.43 -44.87
CA LYS A 1131 29.30 -13.83 -44.10
C LYS A 1131 30.28 -13.20 -45.08
N VAL A 1132 30.54 -11.91 -44.91
CA VAL A 1132 31.61 -11.19 -45.60
C VAL A 1132 32.79 -11.10 -44.63
N ALA A 1133 33.95 -11.64 -45.00
CA ALA A 1133 35.06 -11.84 -44.08
C ALA A 1133 36.17 -10.76 -44.19
N THR A 1134 36.20 -9.99 -45.29
CA THR A 1134 37.27 -9.00 -45.53
C THR A 1134 36.72 -7.65 -46.04
N VAL A 1135 37.47 -6.56 -45.77
CA VAL A 1135 37.13 -5.19 -46.24
C VAL A 1135 36.99 -5.15 -47.77
N SER A 1136 37.89 -5.84 -48.48
CA SER A 1136 37.91 -5.88 -49.94
C SER A 1136 36.65 -6.57 -50.52
N GLU A 1137 36.18 -7.65 -49.89
CA GLU A 1137 34.91 -8.29 -50.25
C GLU A 1137 33.70 -7.42 -49.88
N ALA A 1138 33.72 -6.74 -48.74
CA ALA A 1138 32.62 -5.85 -48.36
C ALA A 1138 32.43 -4.72 -49.38
N GLN A 1139 33.52 -4.14 -49.88
CA GLN A 1139 33.48 -3.10 -50.90
C GLN A 1139 33.02 -3.63 -52.26
N SER A 1140 33.41 -4.85 -52.65
CA SER A 1140 32.95 -5.46 -53.92
C SER A 1140 31.45 -5.76 -53.92
N PHE A 1141 30.84 -5.99 -52.75
CA PHE A 1141 29.39 -6.13 -52.57
C PHE A 1141 28.65 -4.79 -52.31
N GLY A 1142 29.34 -3.65 -52.44
CA GLY A 1142 28.74 -2.30 -52.35
C GLY A 1142 28.52 -1.80 -50.92
N TYR A 1143 29.19 -2.38 -49.93
CA TYR A 1143 29.26 -1.86 -48.55
C TYR A 1143 30.45 -0.90 -48.40
N THR A 1144 30.45 -0.08 -47.35
CA THR A 1144 31.49 0.92 -47.11
C THR A 1144 32.85 0.30 -46.76
N GLY A 1145 32.84 -0.97 -46.33
CA GLY A 1145 34.03 -1.66 -45.81
C GLY A 1145 34.33 -1.34 -44.34
N GLU A 1146 33.53 -0.48 -43.71
CA GLU A 1146 33.62 -0.17 -42.28
C GLU A 1146 32.88 -1.23 -41.45
N HIS A 1147 33.40 -1.50 -40.25
CA HIS A 1147 32.70 -2.32 -39.28
C HIS A 1147 31.63 -1.50 -38.55
N CYS A 1148 30.42 -2.08 -38.45
CA CYS A 1148 29.36 -1.54 -37.62
C CYS A 1148 29.83 -1.46 -36.16
N SER A 1149 29.79 -0.27 -35.57
CA SER A 1149 30.21 -0.05 -34.17
C SER A 1149 29.35 -0.80 -33.15
N ASN A 1150 28.13 -1.20 -33.52
CA ASN A 1150 27.20 -1.89 -32.63
C ASN A 1150 27.31 -3.43 -32.68
N CYS A 1151 27.49 -4.01 -33.87
CA CYS A 1151 27.50 -5.47 -34.03
C CYS A 1151 28.73 -6.06 -34.74
N GLY A 1152 29.67 -5.21 -35.16
CA GLY A 1152 30.91 -5.60 -35.83
C GLY A 1152 30.76 -6.04 -37.29
N SER A 1153 29.53 -6.12 -37.84
CA SER A 1153 29.30 -6.51 -39.23
C SER A 1153 29.91 -5.52 -40.22
N MET A 1154 30.51 -6.03 -41.30
CA MET A 1154 31.04 -5.24 -42.41
C MET A 1154 29.99 -4.91 -43.48
N ARG A 1155 28.76 -5.39 -43.30
CA ARG A 1155 27.62 -5.12 -44.20
C ARG A 1155 26.99 -3.77 -43.87
N VAL A 1156 27.82 -2.74 -43.87
CA VAL A 1156 27.45 -1.35 -43.60
C VAL A 1156 27.36 -0.63 -44.94
N LYS A 1157 26.19 -0.11 -45.29
CA LYS A 1157 25.97 0.63 -46.55
C LYS A 1157 25.86 2.11 -46.29
N ARG A 1158 26.34 2.90 -47.25
CA ARG A 1158 26.15 4.34 -47.23
C ARG A 1158 24.72 4.66 -47.67
N ASN A 1159 23.98 5.36 -46.82
CA ASN A 1159 22.64 5.83 -47.08
C ASN A 1159 22.63 7.36 -46.92
N GLY A 1160 22.86 8.07 -48.03
CA GLY A 1160 23.08 9.52 -48.02
C GLY A 1160 24.38 9.92 -47.32
N SER A 1161 24.31 10.87 -46.39
CA SER A 1161 25.44 11.30 -45.55
C SER A 1161 25.72 10.36 -44.37
N CYS A 1162 24.84 9.39 -44.09
CA CYS A 1162 25.00 8.39 -43.03
C CYS A 1162 25.37 7.02 -43.57
N THR A 1163 25.67 6.09 -42.66
CA THR A 1163 25.77 4.66 -42.93
C THR A 1163 24.74 3.87 -42.13
N VAL A 1164 24.32 2.72 -42.67
CA VAL A 1164 23.34 1.80 -42.06
C VAL A 1164 23.88 0.38 -42.12
N CYS A 1165 23.85 -0.34 -41.01
CA CYS A 1165 24.19 -1.75 -40.96
C CYS A 1165 23.00 -2.62 -41.37
N GLU A 1166 23.13 -3.43 -42.43
CA GLU A 1166 22.05 -4.31 -42.89
C GLU A 1166 21.77 -5.48 -41.94
N ASP A 1167 22.73 -5.85 -41.07
CA ASP A 1167 22.57 -7.02 -40.19
C ASP A 1167 21.89 -6.70 -38.85
N CYS A 1168 22.04 -5.49 -38.31
CA CYS A 1168 21.42 -5.08 -37.04
C CYS A 1168 20.58 -3.80 -37.13
N GLY A 1169 20.57 -3.12 -38.29
CA GLY A 1169 19.75 -1.93 -38.54
C GLY A 1169 20.28 -0.62 -37.94
N SER A 1170 21.44 -0.61 -37.26
CA SER A 1170 21.97 0.61 -36.65
C SER A 1170 22.45 1.62 -37.70
N THR A 1171 22.18 2.91 -37.48
CA THR A 1171 22.58 4.00 -38.37
C THR A 1171 23.63 4.92 -37.73
N SER A 1172 24.50 5.53 -38.52
CA SER A 1172 25.60 6.40 -38.03
C SER A 1172 25.16 7.84 -37.66
N GLY A 1173 23.87 8.07 -37.48
CA GLY A 1173 23.33 9.27 -36.83
C GLY A 1173 23.70 10.62 -37.47
N CYS A 1174 23.31 10.89 -38.71
CA CYS A 1174 22.98 12.27 -39.10
C CYS A 1174 21.46 12.39 -39.07
N SER A 1175 20.99 13.18 -38.10
CA SER A 1175 19.62 13.66 -37.81
C SER A 1175 18.46 13.08 -38.61
#